data_AF-A0A7C6A414-F1
#
_entry.id   AF-A0A7C6A414-F1
#
_cell.length_a   1.000
_cell.length_b   1.000
_cell.length_c   1.000
_cell.angle_alpha   90.00
_cell.angle_beta   90.00
_cell.angle_gamma   90.00
#
_symmetry.space_group_name_H-M   'P 1'
#
loop_
_entity.id
_entity.type
_entity.pdbx_description
1 polymer ?
#
loop_
_entity_poly.entity_id
_entity_poly.type
_entity_poly.pdbx_seq_one_letter_code
_entity_poly.pdbx_strand_id
1 'polypeptide(L)'
;MLRPLMLFALAGLAAGQQPFDVHALLKLDRISDPQVSPDGRLVAFTVQSIDLENNRKPKHIYVVPVSGGEAIRLTREGNLNERPRWSPDGKKIAFISDRSGSAQVWLMNPDGSQPQQLTQFPTEAGGVLFSPDGKHLLFTSEVYPDCGADEACNQKKLEQEKQSKVKARIYSSLLYRHWDRWQGARRSHLFVVPVTGGKARDLTPGSRDVPPFSLGGPDDYAISPDGSEVCYVMVSDPEPAISTNSDLYVVPIAGGEARKITSNPAADNSPAYSPDGKYLAFRMQVRPGYESDRWRLAVLERATGKLNVLTEGLDRWVTGFTWSPDSTRLFFTIEDRGRQLVQMVPVTGGGARSIVSGPGYVSDVQFTPDGRTMIYLGQSGVQPAQLYRVSSTGGAPQPLTRINHAFLSSYKLTEFEEIWVVAPARTHMHSFLLKPAGFREGQKYPVLFLIHGGPQGAWENNFGYRWNPQVFAGAGYLVVLPNPRGSTGFGQKFIDEINADWGGKVYDDIMAVVDYVTALPYADAERMAAAGGSYGGYMVNWILGHTQRFRALVSHAGVFDLRSKFGETEELWFPLWEFGGPPWEKPDLYARLSPSFYAKQFRTPTLVIHGEQDFRVPYGQALQLFTALQLQKVPSKLLLFPDEGHWILKPQNSLLWYRTFLEWINEWVNKPWPPASEGASQAAKP
;
A
#
# COMPACT_ATOMS: atom_id res chain seq x y z
N MET A 1 -41.21 -62.97 -18.36
CA MET A 1 -41.28 -61.71 -17.57
C MET A 1 -39.89 -61.11 -17.50
N LEU A 2 -39.54 -60.22 -18.41
CA LEU A 2 -38.30 -59.43 -18.34
C LEU A 2 -38.67 -58.00 -17.91
N ARG A 3 -38.14 -57.56 -16.77
CA ARG A 3 -38.21 -56.16 -16.32
C ARG A 3 -37.02 -55.39 -16.93
N PRO A 4 -37.21 -54.21 -17.52
CA PRO A 4 -36.08 -53.36 -17.90
C PRO A 4 -35.62 -52.55 -16.68
N LEU A 5 -34.31 -52.58 -16.41
CA LEU A 5 -33.64 -51.64 -15.49
C LEU A 5 -33.56 -50.27 -16.18
N MET A 6 -34.23 -49.26 -15.64
CA MET A 6 -33.97 -47.86 -15.98
C MET A 6 -32.68 -47.41 -15.27
N LEU A 7 -31.62 -47.14 -16.03
CA LEU A 7 -30.48 -46.36 -15.56
C LEU A 7 -30.92 -44.89 -15.42
N PHE A 8 -30.97 -44.37 -14.21
CA PHE A 8 -31.00 -42.93 -13.96
C PHE A 8 -29.62 -42.35 -14.27
N ALA A 9 -29.51 -41.65 -15.39
CA ALA A 9 -28.38 -40.76 -15.65
C ALA A 9 -28.52 -39.53 -14.72
N LEU A 10 -27.78 -39.53 -13.62
CA LEU A 10 -27.53 -38.32 -12.84
C LEU A 10 -26.66 -37.39 -13.68
N ALA A 11 -27.30 -36.49 -14.43
CA ALA A 11 -26.63 -35.33 -14.99
C ALA A 11 -26.16 -34.47 -13.81
N GLY A 12 -24.86 -34.54 -13.50
CA GLY A 12 -24.24 -33.60 -12.58
C GLY A 12 -24.39 -32.19 -13.16
N LEU A 13 -25.27 -31.39 -12.57
CA LEU A 13 -25.26 -29.94 -12.74
C LEU A 13 -23.91 -29.46 -12.22
N ALA A 14 -22.96 -29.21 -13.13
CA ALA A 14 -21.80 -28.40 -12.80
C ALA A 14 -22.35 -27.03 -12.38
N ALA A 15 -22.31 -26.75 -11.08
CA ALA A 15 -22.67 -25.43 -10.57
C ALA A 15 -21.74 -24.41 -11.25
N GLY A 16 -22.30 -23.53 -12.07
CA GLY A 16 -21.53 -22.49 -12.76
C GLY A 16 -20.84 -21.56 -11.75
N GLN A 17 -19.62 -21.12 -12.06
CA GLN A 17 -18.91 -20.15 -11.24
C GLN A 17 -19.74 -18.86 -11.08
N GLN A 18 -19.79 -18.32 -9.87
CA GLN A 18 -20.54 -17.10 -9.56
C GLN A 18 -19.69 -15.85 -9.82
N PRO A 19 -20.30 -14.68 -10.13
CA PRO A 19 -19.56 -13.42 -10.17
C PRO A 19 -18.90 -13.11 -8.83
N PHE A 20 -17.68 -12.56 -8.86
CA PHE A 20 -16.96 -12.17 -7.66
C PHE A 20 -17.48 -10.82 -7.13
N ASP A 21 -17.91 -10.77 -5.88
CA ASP A 21 -18.50 -9.59 -5.26
C ASP A 21 -17.73 -9.13 -4.00
N VAL A 22 -18.20 -8.05 -3.36
CA VAL A 22 -17.58 -7.52 -2.13
C VAL A 22 -17.66 -8.52 -0.96
N HIS A 23 -18.72 -9.34 -0.89
CA HIS A 23 -18.85 -10.35 0.15
C HIS A 23 -17.81 -11.47 -0.03
N ALA A 24 -17.53 -11.86 -1.27
CA ALA A 24 -16.46 -12.79 -1.60
C ALA A 24 -15.09 -12.19 -1.29
N LEU A 25 -14.85 -10.92 -1.65
CA LEU A 25 -13.61 -10.21 -1.35
C LEU A 25 -13.31 -10.16 0.16
N LEU A 26 -14.32 -9.88 0.97
CA LEU A 26 -14.18 -9.80 2.42
C LEU A 26 -13.97 -11.17 3.07
N LYS A 27 -14.32 -12.29 2.41
CA LYS A 27 -14.07 -13.65 2.94
C LYS A 27 -12.66 -14.17 2.70
N LEU A 28 -11.85 -13.46 1.91
CA LEU A 28 -10.50 -13.91 1.59
C LEU A 28 -9.54 -13.72 2.76
N ASP A 29 -8.76 -14.77 3.02
CA ASP A 29 -7.60 -14.72 3.90
C ASP A 29 -6.44 -13.98 3.22
N ARG A 30 -5.70 -13.19 3.99
CA ARG A 30 -4.63 -12.32 3.49
C ARG A 30 -3.30 -12.75 4.10
N ILE A 31 -2.38 -13.21 3.27
CA ILE A 31 -1.06 -13.68 3.70
C ILE A 31 -0.04 -12.54 3.61
N SER A 32 0.80 -12.37 4.62
CA SER A 32 1.94 -11.44 4.59
C SER A 32 3.10 -11.86 5.51
N ASP A 33 4.26 -11.20 5.35
CA ASP A 33 5.47 -11.33 6.20
C ASP A 33 5.95 -12.77 6.37
N PRO A 34 6.30 -13.49 5.28
CA PRO A 34 6.93 -14.79 5.39
C PRO A 34 8.31 -14.70 6.02
N GLN A 35 8.74 -15.74 6.73
CA GLN A 35 10.05 -15.84 7.38
C GLN A 35 10.54 -17.28 7.34
N VAL A 36 11.61 -17.52 6.59
CA VAL A 36 12.26 -18.84 6.49
C VAL A 36 12.99 -19.17 7.80
N SER A 37 12.84 -20.40 8.29
CA SER A 37 13.52 -20.86 9.50
C SER A 37 15.04 -20.99 9.29
N PRO A 38 15.87 -20.88 10.34
CA PRO A 38 17.33 -20.97 10.22
C PRO A 38 17.86 -22.31 9.69
N ASP A 39 17.07 -23.37 9.78
CA ASP A 39 17.37 -24.69 9.19
C ASP A 39 16.81 -24.86 7.76
N GLY A 40 16.08 -23.87 7.24
CA GLY A 40 15.48 -23.86 5.91
C GLY A 40 14.29 -24.79 5.72
N ARG A 41 13.72 -25.36 6.80
CA ARG A 41 12.66 -26.38 6.70
C ARG A 41 11.25 -25.82 6.74
N LEU A 42 11.04 -24.68 7.39
CA LEU A 42 9.73 -24.08 7.63
C LEU A 42 9.71 -22.62 7.15
N VAL A 43 8.51 -22.14 6.82
CA VAL A 43 8.22 -20.73 6.61
C VAL A 43 7.13 -20.33 7.59
N ALA A 44 7.42 -19.42 8.51
CA ALA A 44 6.41 -18.76 9.33
C ALA A 44 5.83 -17.58 8.54
N PHE A 45 4.55 -17.29 8.68
CA PHE A 45 3.91 -16.17 8.00
C PHE A 45 2.63 -15.77 8.75
N THR A 46 2.05 -14.63 8.39
CA THR A 46 0.80 -14.16 8.99
C THR A 46 -0.37 -14.38 8.04
N VAL A 47 -1.54 -14.67 8.61
CA VAL A 47 -2.82 -14.75 7.91
C VAL A 47 -3.80 -13.81 8.62
N GLN A 48 -4.29 -12.81 7.92
CA GLN A 48 -5.38 -11.95 8.37
C GLN A 48 -6.69 -12.42 7.74
N SER A 49 -7.69 -12.65 8.58
CA SER A 49 -9.07 -12.91 8.16
C SER A 49 -9.96 -11.72 8.53
N ILE A 50 -11.14 -11.62 7.90
CA ILE A 50 -12.11 -10.57 8.20
C ILE A 50 -13.22 -11.16 9.08
N ASP A 51 -13.39 -10.56 10.25
CA ASP A 51 -14.54 -10.76 11.10
C ASP A 51 -15.51 -9.60 10.87
N LEU A 52 -16.44 -9.81 9.93
CA LEU A 52 -17.40 -8.78 9.53
C LEU A 52 -18.38 -8.44 10.67
N GLU A 53 -18.81 -9.45 11.43
CA GLU A 53 -19.79 -9.29 12.52
C GLU A 53 -19.24 -8.37 13.62
N ASN A 54 -18.00 -8.62 14.06
CA ASN A 54 -17.35 -7.81 15.09
C ASN A 54 -16.61 -6.60 14.52
N ASN A 55 -16.65 -6.38 13.20
CA ASN A 55 -15.94 -5.31 12.50
C ASN A 55 -14.42 -5.32 12.75
N ARG A 56 -13.83 -6.51 12.81
CA ARG A 56 -12.41 -6.76 13.15
C ARG A 56 -11.69 -7.49 12.02
N LYS A 57 -10.36 -7.47 12.09
CA LYS A 57 -9.48 -8.09 11.08
C LYS A 57 -8.38 -8.90 11.78
N PRO A 58 -8.75 -9.95 12.54
CA PRO A 58 -7.80 -10.70 13.35
C PRO A 58 -6.68 -11.26 12.49
N LYS A 59 -5.47 -11.25 13.03
CA LYS A 59 -4.26 -11.74 12.36
C LYS A 59 -3.60 -12.81 13.22
N HIS A 60 -3.23 -13.92 12.58
CA HIS A 60 -2.64 -15.08 13.23
C HIS A 60 -1.40 -15.56 12.51
N ILE A 61 -0.50 -16.21 13.24
CA ILE A 61 0.75 -16.74 12.71
C ILE A 61 0.52 -18.20 12.31
N TYR A 62 1.01 -18.55 11.13
CA TYR A 62 0.99 -19.89 10.55
C TYR A 62 2.41 -20.32 10.20
N VAL A 63 2.62 -21.62 10.07
CA VAL A 63 3.83 -22.22 9.50
C VAL A 63 3.49 -23.19 8.39
N VAL A 64 4.34 -23.27 7.37
CA VAL A 64 4.25 -24.26 6.30
C VAL A 64 5.62 -24.87 6.02
N PRO A 65 5.74 -26.18 5.73
CA PRO A 65 6.99 -26.77 5.30
C PRO A 65 7.47 -26.21 3.96
N VAL A 66 8.76 -25.90 3.85
CA VAL A 66 9.41 -25.53 2.58
C VAL A 66 9.31 -26.67 1.57
N SER A 67 9.21 -27.93 2.03
CA SER A 67 8.96 -29.10 1.19
C SER A 67 7.58 -29.11 0.53
N GLY A 68 6.63 -28.31 1.02
CA GLY A 68 5.21 -28.36 0.71
C GLY A 68 4.43 -29.16 1.77
N GLY A 69 3.12 -28.89 1.89
CA GLY A 69 2.23 -29.49 2.89
C GLY A 69 1.11 -28.53 3.28
N GLU A 70 0.33 -28.90 4.29
CA GLU A 70 -0.68 -28.00 4.87
C GLU A 70 -0.03 -26.97 5.80
N ALA A 71 -0.58 -25.75 5.79
CA ALA A 71 -0.19 -24.71 6.72
C ALA A 71 -0.87 -24.93 8.08
N ILE A 72 -0.10 -24.80 9.15
CA ILE A 72 -0.58 -25.00 10.53
C ILE A 72 -0.65 -23.65 11.23
N ARG A 73 -1.80 -23.33 11.80
CA ARG A 73 -2.00 -22.12 12.63
C ARG A 73 -1.33 -22.30 14.00
N LEU A 74 -0.39 -21.41 14.33
CA LEU A 74 0.32 -21.40 15.61
C LEU A 74 -0.40 -20.58 16.69
N THR A 75 -0.96 -19.43 16.35
CA THR A 75 -1.59 -18.53 17.34
C THR A 75 -3.11 -18.52 17.22
N ARG A 76 -3.79 -18.56 18.38
CA ARG A 76 -5.27 -18.59 18.46
C ARG A 76 -5.85 -17.45 19.30
N GLU A 77 -5.09 -16.96 20.27
CA GLU A 77 -5.47 -15.85 21.15
C GLU A 77 -5.03 -14.50 20.56
N GLY A 78 -5.65 -13.42 21.04
CA GLY A 78 -5.43 -12.06 20.55
C GLY A 78 -6.06 -11.79 19.19
N ASN A 79 -6.28 -10.50 18.88
CA ASN A 79 -6.69 -10.07 17.53
C ASN A 79 -5.47 -9.69 16.67
N LEU A 80 -4.33 -9.40 17.29
CA LEU A 80 -3.08 -9.07 16.64
C LEU A 80 -2.05 -10.15 16.98
N ASN A 81 -1.56 -10.85 15.96
CA ASN A 81 -0.35 -11.66 16.04
C ASN A 81 0.44 -11.45 14.76
N GLU A 82 1.58 -10.79 14.84
CA GLU A 82 2.36 -10.40 13.67
C GLU A 82 3.87 -10.37 13.91
N ARG A 83 4.63 -10.08 12.85
CA ARG A 83 6.09 -10.02 12.87
C ARG A 83 6.72 -11.29 13.47
N PRO A 84 6.33 -12.51 13.03
CA PRO A 84 7.03 -13.72 13.49
C PRO A 84 8.51 -13.59 13.12
N ARG A 85 9.45 -13.85 14.03
CA ARG A 85 10.89 -13.88 13.74
C ARG A 85 11.49 -15.09 14.42
N TRP A 86 12.22 -15.91 13.67
CA TRP A 86 12.89 -17.08 14.22
C TRP A 86 14.08 -16.66 15.09
N SER A 87 14.27 -17.31 16.23
CA SER A 87 15.56 -17.23 16.92
C SER A 87 16.67 -17.79 16.04
N PRO A 88 17.93 -17.33 16.14
CA PRO A 88 19.02 -17.82 15.30
C PRO A 88 19.26 -19.34 15.39
N ASP A 89 18.92 -19.95 16.53
CA ASP A 89 19.00 -21.40 16.74
C ASP A 89 17.75 -22.18 16.31
N GLY A 90 16.71 -21.49 15.81
CA GLY A 90 15.46 -22.07 15.32
C GLY A 90 14.52 -22.60 16.41
N LYS A 91 14.86 -22.45 17.69
CA LYS A 91 14.09 -23.05 18.82
C LYS A 91 12.95 -22.18 19.32
N LYS A 92 12.88 -20.92 18.91
CA LYS A 92 11.83 -19.97 19.32
C LYS A 92 11.38 -19.13 18.14
N ILE A 93 10.18 -18.59 18.27
CA ILE A 93 9.64 -17.53 17.40
C ILE A 93 9.30 -16.34 18.31
N ALA A 94 9.90 -15.19 18.05
CA ALA A 94 9.46 -13.92 18.60
C ALA A 94 8.34 -13.33 17.74
N PHE A 95 7.40 -12.63 18.34
CA PHE A 95 6.29 -12.01 17.62
C PHE A 95 5.63 -10.91 18.45
N ILE A 96 4.87 -10.03 17.79
CA ILE A 96 4.03 -9.03 18.46
C ILE A 96 2.63 -9.59 18.65
N SER A 97 2.08 -9.44 19.86
CA SER A 97 0.71 -9.86 20.14
C SER A 97 0.00 -9.04 21.20
N ASP A 98 -1.30 -8.84 21.00
CA ASP A 98 -2.22 -8.13 21.90
C ASP A 98 -2.95 -9.04 22.90
N ARG A 99 -2.57 -10.33 23.00
CA ARG A 99 -3.28 -11.31 23.84
C ARG A 99 -3.36 -10.96 25.34
N SER A 100 -2.48 -10.09 25.83
CA SER A 100 -2.53 -9.54 27.20
C SER A 100 -3.32 -8.23 27.32
N GLY A 101 -4.00 -7.78 26.26
CA GLY A 101 -4.79 -6.55 26.22
C GLY A 101 -4.10 -5.35 25.54
N SER A 102 -2.80 -5.42 25.29
CA SER A 102 -2.03 -4.43 24.52
C SER A 102 -0.90 -5.12 23.75
N ALA A 103 -0.43 -4.51 22.66
CA ALA A 103 0.61 -5.12 21.82
C ALA A 103 1.95 -5.19 22.57
N GLN A 104 2.51 -6.38 22.70
CA GLN A 104 3.78 -6.65 23.39
C GLN A 104 4.64 -7.63 22.59
N VAL A 105 5.93 -7.73 22.92
CA VAL A 105 6.82 -8.78 22.42
C VAL A 105 6.56 -10.08 23.17
N TRP A 106 6.36 -11.15 22.43
CA TRP A 106 6.16 -12.51 22.93
C TRP A 106 7.16 -13.48 22.29
N LEU A 107 7.46 -14.55 23.01
CA LEU A 107 8.15 -15.73 22.50
C LEU A 107 7.21 -16.93 22.49
N MET A 108 7.39 -17.85 21.55
CA MET A 108 6.78 -19.19 21.59
C MET A 108 7.73 -20.23 21.00
N ASN A 109 7.44 -21.51 21.24
CA ASN A 109 8.09 -22.60 20.51
C ASN A 109 7.62 -22.62 19.04
N PRO A 110 8.38 -23.24 18.11
CA PRO A 110 8.02 -23.37 16.69
C PRO A 110 6.68 -24.07 16.41
N ASP A 111 6.17 -24.85 17.36
CA ASP A 111 4.86 -25.51 17.31
C ASP A 111 3.72 -24.65 17.90
N GLY A 112 4.01 -23.41 18.31
CA GLY A 112 3.07 -22.48 18.93
C GLY A 112 2.90 -22.67 20.44
N SER A 113 3.55 -23.67 21.04
CA SER A 113 3.45 -23.93 22.48
C SER A 113 4.30 -22.96 23.32
N GLN A 114 4.01 -22.93 24.62
CA GLN A 114 4.73 -22.12 25.62
C GLN A 114 4.86 -20.63 25.25
N PRO A 115 3.76 -19.93 24.93
CA PRO A 115 3.82 -18.50 24.72
C PRO A 115 4.25 -17.78 26.02
N GLN A 116 5.26 -16.92 25.93
CA GLN A 116 5.80 -16.15 27.04
C GLN A 116 5.87 -14.67 26.65
N GLN A 117 5.25 -13.82 27.46
CA GLN A 117 5.35 -12.37 27.32
C GLN A 117 6.73 -11.89 27.77
N LEU A 118 7.39 -11.07 26.97
CA LEU A 118 8.70 -10.50 27.32
C LEU A 118 8.67 -9.03 27.70
N THR A 119 7.74 -8.25 27.15
CA THR A 119 7.62 -6.81 27.44
C THR A 119 6.27 -6.49 28.10
N GLN A 120 6.25 -5.41 28.89
CA GLN A 120 5.04 -4.86 29.52
C GLN A 120 4.96 -3.34 29.33
N PHE A 121 5.45 -2.85 28.18
CA PHE A 121 5.52 -1.41 27.91
C PHE A 121 4.12 -0.81 27.85
N PRO A 122 3.81 0.22 28.65
CA PRO A 122 2.48 0.84 28.66
C PRO A 122 2.18 1.60 27.36
N THR A 123 3.23 1.95 26.61
CA THR A 123 3.20 2.57 25.29
C THR A 123 3.22 1.54 24.15
N GLU A 124 2.97 0.26 24.47
CA GLU A 124 2.96 -0.87 23.56
C GLU A 124 4.31 -1.15 22.89
N ALA A 125 4.46 -2.33 22.29
CA ALA A 125 5.63 -2.72 21.53
C ALA A 125 5.23 -3.10 20.10
N GLY A 126 6.04 -2.67 19.14
CA GLY A 126 5.93 -3.00 17.72
C GLY A 126 7.27 -3.46 17.15
N GLY A 127 7.25 -3.87 15.88
CA GLY A 127 8.42 -4.49 15.25
C GLY A 127 8.85 -5.76 16.00
N VAL A 128 10.00 -6.34 15.65
CA VAL A 128 10.83 -7.20 16.52
C VAL A 128 11.93 -7.81 15.65
N LEU A 129 13.16 -7.88 16.15
CA LEU A 129 14.26 -8.63 15.54
C LEU A 129 15.11 -9.31 16.62
N PHE A 130 15.59 -10.53 16.35
CA PHE A 130 16.61 -11.17 17.18
C PHE A 130 18.00 -10.59 16.88
N SER A 131 18.82 -10.41 17.91
CA SER A 131 20.26 -10.29 17.71
C SER A 131 20.80 -11.61 17.11
N PRO A 132 21.85 -11.57 16.26
CA PRO A 132 22.40 -12.77 15.62
C PRO A 132 22.89 -13.84 16.60
N ASP A 133 23.28 -13.44 17.82
CA ASP A 133 23.69 -14.35 18.89
C ASP A 133 22.52 -14.92 19.72
N GLY A 134 21.29 -14.48 19.43
CA GLY A 134 20.06 -14.93 20.06
C GLY A 134 19.87 -14.45 21.50
N LYS A 135 20.67 -13.49 21.99
CA LYS A 135 20.61 -13.01 23.39
C LYS A 135 19.69 -11.82 23.59
N HIS A 136 19.39 -11.05 22.55
CA HIS A 136 18.61 -9.83 22.63
C HIS A 136 17.51 -9.78 21.58
N LEU A 137 16.48 -8.98 21.87
CA LEU A 137 15.44 -8.57 20.94
C LEU A 137 15.46 -7.05 20.79
N LEU A 138 15.49 -6.59 19.54
CA LEU A 138 15.25 -5.20 19.17
C LEU A 138 13.74 -5.03 18.89
N PHE A 139 13.12 -3.97 19.39
CA PHE A 139 11.71 -3.64 19.14
C PHE A 139 11.50 -2.12 19.15
N THR A 140 10.32 -1.66 18.75
CA THR A 140 9.94 -0.23 18.79
C THR A 140 8.89 0.03 19.86
N SER A 141 8.91 1.21 20.48
CA SER A 141 7.81 1.70 21.33
C SER A 141 7.65 3.22 21.20
N GLU A 142 6.41 3.71 21.28
CA GLU A 142 6.09 5.15 21.21
C GLU A 142 6.14 5.79 22.62
N VAL A 143 7.33 6.15 23.09
CA VAL A 143 7.55 6.66 24.45
C VAL A 143 7.51 8.18 24.53
N TYR A 144 7.32 8.74 25.73
CA TYR A 144 7.63 10.15 25.95
C TYR A 144 9.15 10.34 25.96
N PRO A 145 9.71 11.27 25.17
CA PRO A 145 11.16 11.50 25.07
C PRO A 145 11.90 11.61 26.40
N ASP A 146 11.30 12.28 27.39
CA ASP A 146 11.87 12.50 28.72
C ASP A 146 11.69 11.31 29.68
N CYS A 147 10.83 10.35 29.34
CA CYS A 147 10.71 9.09 30.06
C CYS A 147 11.63 8.00 29.47
N GLY A 148 11.85 7.98 28.16
CA GLY A 148 12.60 6.92 27.48
C GLY A 148 12.08 5.52 27.85
N ALA A 149 12.98 4.64 28.31
CA ALA A 149 12.65 3.29 28.78
C ALA A 149 11.96 3.20 30.16
N ASP A 150 11.72 4.32 30.87
CA ASP A 150 11.05 4.29 32.17
C ASP A 150 9.55 4.02 32.01
N GLU A 151 9.15 2.76 32.19
CA GLU A 151 7.76 2.30 32.09
C GLU A 151 6.84 3.00 33.09
N ALA A 152 7.29 3.29 34.31
CA ALA A 152 6.47 3.94 35.33
C ALA A 152 6.22 5.42 34.97
N CYS A 153 7.24 6.11 34.45
CA CYS A 153 7.11 7.46 33.91
C CYS A 153 6.12 7.50 32.74
N ASN A 154 6.27 6.61 31.76
CA ASN A 154 5.37 6.52 30.60
C ASN A 154 3.92 6.23 31.03
N GLN A 155 3.71 5.26 31.92
CA GLN A 155 2.38 4.93 32.46
C GLN A 155 1.73 6.12 33.16
N LYS A 156 2.49 6.84 34.00
CA LYS A 156 2.00 8.02 34.71
C LYS A 156 1.54 9.10 33.74
N LYS A 157 2.31 9.38 32.68
CA LYS A 157 1.95 10.39 31.68
C LYS A 157 0.73 9.98 30.85
N LEU A 158 0.65 8.71 30.41
CA LEU A 158 -0.55 8.20 29.73
C LEU A 158 -1.81 8.36 30.58
N GLU A 159 -1.73 8.04 31.87
CA GLU A 159 -2.88 8.19 32.76
C GLU A 159 -3.23 9.68 32.98
N GLN A 160 -2.25 10.57 33.06
CA GLN A 160 -2.47 12.02 33.10
C GLN A 160 -3.18 12.54 31.83
N GLU A 161 -2.75 12.10 30.63
CA GLU A 161 -3.41 12.46 29.37
C GLU A 161 -4.86 11.94 29.32
N LYS A 162 -5.07 10.70 29.74
CA LYS A 162 -6.38 10.06 29.81
C LYS A 162 -7.33 10.81 30.74
N GLN A 163 -6.88 11.12 31.96
CA GLN A 163 -7.64 11.82 32.99
C GLN A 163 -7.83 13.32 32.73
N SER A 164 -6.99 13.93 31.88
CA SER A 164 -7.09 15.35 31.56
C SER A 164 -8.49 15.68 31.03
N LYS A 165 -9.15 16.65 31.67
CA LYS A 165 -10.43 17.21 31.20
C LYS A 165 -10.26 18.12 29.99
N VAL A 166 -9.04 18.59 29.72
CA VAL A 166 -8.71 19.41 28.56
C VAL A 166 -8.34 18.49 27.40
N LYS A 167 -9.14 18.52 26.34
CA LYS A 167 -8.88 17.81 25.08
C LYS A 167 -8.51 18.82 23.99
N ALA A 168 -7.33 19.41 24.13
CA ALA A 168 -6.76 20.39 23.20
C ALA A 168 -5.34 19.97 22.78
N ARG A 169 -4.87 20.50 21.65
CA ARG A 169 -3.52 20.28 21.12
C ARG A 169 -2.89 21.63 20.79
N ILE A 170 -1.60 21.77 21.04
CA ILE A 170 -0.83 22.99 20.78
C ILE A 170 0.38 22.60 19.96
N TYR A 171 0.60 23.29 18.84
CA TYR A 171 1.69 23.06 17.92
C TYR A 171 2.37 24.38 17.60
N SER A 172 3.70 24.39 17.56
CA SER A 172 4.53 25.55 17.19
C SER A 172 5.42 25.27 15.98
N SER A 173 5.27 24.11 15.34
CA SER A 173 6.06 23.66 14.19
C SER A 173 5.29 22.65 13.34
N LEU A 174 5.67 22.54 12.07
CA LEU A 174 5.36 21.38 11.24
C LEU A 174 6.34 20.24 11.61
N LEU A 175 6.04 18.96 11.43
CA LEU A 175 4.85 18.26 10.95
C LEU A 175 3.93 17.92 12.13
N TYR A 176 2.78 18.58 12.29
CA TYR A 176 1.93 18.44 13.49
C TYR A 176 0.88 17.32 13.41
N ARG A 177 0.73 16.69 12.25
CA ARG A 177 -0.14 15.54 11.98
C ARG A 177 0.37 14.82 10.74
N HIS A 178 0.06 13.54 10.59
CA HIS A 178 0.45 12.73 9.44
C HIS A 178 -0.62 11.68 9.18
N TRP A 179 -1.09 11.55 7.93
CA TRP A 179 -2.12 10.60 7.46
C TRP A 179 -3.47 10.66 8.19
N ASP A 180 -3.56 10.08 9.38
CA ASP A 180 -4.77 9.98 10.21
C ASP A 180 -4.52 10.26 11.69
N ARG A 181 -3.30 10.67 12.03
CA ARG A 181 -2.87 10.89 13.41
C ARG A 181 -2.33 12.29 13.61
N TRP A 182 -2.70 12.86 14.74
CA TRP A 182 -2.07 14.06 15.26
C TRP A 182 -0.75 13.69 15.91
N GLN A 183 0.30 14.49 15.69
CA GLN A 183 1.56 14.29 16.39
C GLN A 183 1.33 14.47 17.89
N GLY A 184 1.60 13.43 18.66
CA GLY A 184 1.52 13.46 20.12
C GLY A 184 2.82 13.94 20.78
N ALA A 185 2.82 13.91 22.11
CA ALA A 185 4.04 14.12 22.90
C ALA A 185 5.02 12.93 22.83
N ARG A 186 4.54 11.76 22.38
CA ARG A 186 5.32 10.53 22.25
C ARG A 186 6.12 10.50 20.94
N ARG A 187 7.22 9.75 20.92
CA ARG A 187 8.07 9.48 19.74
C ARG A 187 8.37 7.99 19.67
N SER A 188 8.40 7.43 18.47
CA SER A 188 8.87 6.06 18.26
C SER A 188 10.36 6.00 18.55
N HIS A 189 10.81 5.12 19.44
CA HIS A 189 12.22 4.80 19.65
C HIS A 189 12.49 3.31 19.42
N LEU A 190 13.75 2.97 19.14
CA LEU A 190 14.26 1.60 19.14
C LEU A 190 14.76 1.20 20.53
N PHE A 191 14.32 0.03 21.00
CA PHE A 191 14.69 -0.55 22.28
C PHE A 191 15.32 -1.93 22.11
N VAL A 192 16.22 -2.27 23.01
CA VAL A 192 16.77 -3.63 23.13
C VAL A 192 16.45 -4.24 24.49
N VAL A 193 16.04 -5.51 24.52
CA VAL A 193 15.76 -6.27 25.75
C VAL A 193 16.42 -7.66 25.69
N PRO A 194 16.95 -8.21 26.80
CA PRO A 194 17.41 -9.59 26.82
C PRO A 194 16.27 -10.58 26.53
N VAL A 195 16.58 -11.66 25.80
CA VAL A 195 15.64 -12.75 25.49
C VAL A 195 15.15 -13.47 26.75
N THR A 196 15.93 -13.42 27.83
CA THR A 196 15.53 -13.92 29.16
C THR A 196 14.54 -13.02 29.90
N GLY A 197 14.16 -11.88 29.31
CA GLY A 197 13.42 -10.81 29.97
C GLY A 197 14.34 -9.91 30.81
N GLY A 198 13.78 -8.80 31.28
CA GLY A 198 14.49 -7.79 32.08
C GLY A 198 14.18 -6.37 31.63
N LYS A 199 14.97 -5.40 32.11
CA LYS A 199 14.83 -3.99 31.72
C LYS A 199 15.26 -3.80 30.26
N ALA A 200 14.41 -3.17 29.47
CA ALA A 200 14.78 -2.71 28.14
C ALA A 200 15.69 -1.48 28.22
N ARG A 201 16.50 -1.28 27.18
CA ARG A 201 17.35 -0.11 26.98
C ARG A 201 16.88 0.63 25.74
N ASP A 202 16.71 1.94 25.89
CA ASP A 202 16.48 2.85 24.77
C ASP A 202 17.78 3.08 23.99
N LEU A 203 17.77 2.80 22.69
CA LEU A 203 18.92 2.98 21.80
C LEU A 203 18.87 4.32 21.06
N THR A 204 17.71 4.97 21.01
CA THR A 204 17.49 6.18 20.21
C THR A 204 16.75 7.25 21.03
N PRO A 205 17.25 7.60 22.24
CA PRO A 205 16.59 8.61 23.06
C PRO A 205 16.62 9.97 22.35
N GLY A 206 15.49 10.67 22.33
CA GLY A 206 15.41 11.99 21.73
C GLY A 206 13.99 12.39 21.37
N SER A 207 13.87 13.45 20.58
CA SER A 207 12.58 13.99 20.13
C SER A 207 12.23 13.63 18.69
N ARG A 208 12.94 12.69 18.09
CA ARG A 208 12.78 12.24 16.71
C ARG A 208 12.19 10.84 16.68
N ASP A 209 11.35 10.57 15.70
CA ASP A 209 10.83 9.23 15.46
C ASP A 209 11.89 8.36 14.79
N VAL A 210 12.15 7.20 15.41
CA VAL A 210 13.04 6.16 14.90
C VAL A 210 12.35 4.79 15.02
N PRO A 211 12.18 4.07 13.89
CA PRO A 211 12.29 4.60 12.53
C PRO A 211 11.23 5.71 12.28
N PRO A 212 11.47 6.62 11.32
CA PRO A 212 10.42 7.54 10.87
C PRO A 212 9.27 6.78 10.19
N PHE A 213 8.20 7.48 9.85
CA PHE A 213 7.14 6.91 9.02
C PHE A 213 7.72 6.38 7.69
N SER A 214 7.38 5.13 7.34
CA SER A 214 7.84 4.50 6.11
C SER A 214 6.87 4.77 4.96
N LEU A 215 7.42 5.23 3.83
CA LEU A 215 6.70 5.35 2.55
C LEU A 215 6.70 4.04 1.74
N GLY A 216 7.10 2.93 2.37
CA GLY A 216 7.16 1.59 1.78
C GLY A 216 8.59 1.07 1.60
N GLY A 217 8.70 -0.22 1.29
CA GLY A 217 9.97 -0.95 1.20
C GLY A 217 10.28 -1.79 2.45
N PRO A 218 11.50 -2.33 2.56
CA PRO A 218 11.94 -3.09 3.74
C PRO A 218 12.05 -2.23 5.00
N ASP A 219 12.22 -2.88 6.15
CA ASP A 219 12.32 -2.22 7.46
C ASP A 219 13.47 -1.19 7.50
N ASP A 220 13.23 -0.05 8.14
CA ASP A 220 14.15 1.07 8.25
C ASP A 220 15.16 0.91 9.41
N TYR A 221 15.45 -0.33 9.81
CA TYR A 221 16.46 -0.67 10.81
C TYR A 221 16.95 -2.12 10.66
N ALA A 222 18.21 -2.37 11.04
CA ALA A 222 18.84 -3.69 10.99
C ALA A 222 19.92 -3.85 12.05
N ILE A 223 20.14 -5.08 12.54
CA ILE A 223 21.22 -5.42 13.46
C ILE A 223 22.42 -5.92 12.65
N SER A 224 23.65 -5.50 13.00
CA SER A 224 24.86 -5.99 12.34
C SER A 224 25.04 -7.51 12.56
N PRO A 225 25.66 -8.25 11.63
CA PRO A 225 25.79 -9.71 11.74
C PRO A 225 26.62 -10.19 12.93
N ASP A 226 27.53 -9.35 13.42
CA ASP A 226 28.30 -9.58 14.65
C ASP A 226 27.53 -9.22 15.93
N GLY A 227 26.32 -8.66 15.80
CA GLY A 227 25.47 -8.24 16.90
C GLY A 227 25.97 -7.03 17.69
N SER A 228 26.96 -6.29 17.19
CA SER A 228 27.58 -5.17 17.91
C SER A 228 26.83 -3.84 17.78
N GLU A 229 26.15 -3.61 16.66
CA GLU A 229 25.48 -2.32 16.36
C GLU A 229 24.12 -2.50 15.68
N VAL A 230 23.31 -1.45 15.76
CA VAL A 230 22.03 -1.31 15.06
C VAL A 230 22.16 -0.17 14.07
N CYS A 231 21.91 -0.43 12.78
CA CYS A 231 21.69 0.62 11.78
C CYS A 231 20.22 0.99 11.76
N TYR A 232 19.89 2.27 11.66
CA TYR A 232 18.51 2.76 11.58
C TYR A 232 18.43 4.03 10.74
N VAL A 233 17.24 4.31 10.23
CA VAL A 233 16.92 5.55 9.49
C VAL A 233 16.42 6.61 10.46
N MET A 234 16.81 7.86 10.26
CA MET A 234 16.26 9.00 10.98
C MET A 234 16.16 10.23 10.07
N VAL A 235 15.06 10.98 10.17
CA VAL A 235 14.93 12.31 9.55
C VAL A 235 15.56 13.34 10.49
N SER A 236 16.73 13.84 10.10
CA SER A 236 17.51 14.78 10.91
C SER A 236 17.20 16.26 10.61
N ASP A 237 16.54 16.52 9.48
CA ASP A 237 16.19 17.87 9.04
C ASP A 237 15.31 18.60 10.07
N PRO A 238 15.50 19.92 10.22
CA PRO A 238 14.73 20.71 11.19
C PRO A 238 13.25 20.82 10.79
N GLU A 239 12.96 20.86 9.49
CA GLU A 239 11.60 21.02 8.93
C GLU A 239 11.21 19.77 8.13
N PRO A 240 10.80 18.68 8.80
CA PRO A 240 10.49 17.41 8.13
C PRO A 240 9.34 17.55 7.13
N ALA A 241 8.40 18.48 7.34
CA ALA A 241 7.26 18.67 6.45
C ALA A 241 7.62 19.13 5.03
N ILE A 242 8.81 19.69 4.80
CA ILE A 242 9.26 20.14 3.48
C ILE A 242 10.48 19.35 2.97
N SER A 243 10.86 18.27 3.67
CA SER A 243 12.04 17.49 3.35
C SER A 243 11.70 16.03 3.11
N THR A 244 12.34 15.44 2.11
CA THR A 244 12.37 13.99 1.90
C THR A 244 13.68 13.37 2.39
N ASN A 245 14.57 14.17 3.00
CA ASN A 245 15.85 13.69 3.49
C ASN A 245 15.67 12.72 4.66
N SER A 246 16.36 11.58 4.57
CA SER A 246 16.50 10.60 5.62
C SER A 246 17.89 10.00 5.53
N ASP A 247 18.57 9.86 6.67
CA ASP A 247 19.93 9.34 6.70
C ASP A 247 20.02 8.06 7.51
N LEU A 248 21.04 7.26 7.23
CA LEU A 248 21.39 6.09 8.01
C LEU A 248 22.28 6.49 9.19
N TYR A 249 21.98 5.94 10.36
CA TYR A 249 22.75 6.07 11.59
C TYR A 249 23.07 4.69 12.14
N VAL A 250 24.20 4.56 12.85
CA VAL A 250 24.51 3.37 13.65
C VAL A 250 24.65 3.73 15.12
N VAL A 251 24.19 2.84 15.99
CA VAL A 251 24.38 2.93 17.44
C VAL A 251 24.84 1.56 17.97
N PRO A 252 25.77 1.49 18.93
CA PRO A 252 26.10 0.24 19.59
C PRO A 252 24.84 -0.40 20.18
N ILE A 253 24.67 -1.72 20.08
CA ILE A 253 23.56 -2.43 20.74
C ILE A 253 23.62 -2.27 22.26
N ALA A 254 24.82 -1.98 22.79
CA ALA A 254 25.05 -1.64 24.18
C ALA A 254 24.49 -0.26 24.58
N GLY A 255 23.95 0.52 23.64
CA GLY A 255 23.66 1.95 23.78
C GLY A 255 24.93 2.78 23.70
N GLY A 256 24.75 4.10 23.51
CA GLY A 256 25.85 5.05 23.40
C GLY A 256 25.57 6.13 22.36
N GLU A 257 26.63 6.77 21.89
CA GLU A 257 26.54 7.80 20.86
C GLU A 257 26.24 7.17 19.49
N ALA A 258 25.27 7.74 18.78
CA ALA A 258 24.96 7.34 17.41
C ALA A 258 25.87 8.06 16.41
N ARG A 259 26.29 7.35 15.37
CA ARG A 259 27.11 7.89 14.28
C ARG A 259 26.32 7.91 12.98
N LYS A 260 26.24 9.08 12.35
CA LYS A 260 25.68 9.24 11.00
C LYS A 260 26.57 8.55 9.96
N ILE A 261 25.97 7.77 9.07
CA ILE A 261 26.64 6.95 8.05
C ILE A 261 26.54 7.56 6.66
N THR A 262 25.39 8.12 6.31
CA THR A 262 25.16 8.73 5.00
C THR A 262 25.00 10.24 5.10
N SER A 263 25.17 10.95 3.99
CA SER A 263 25.06 12.40 3.90
C SER A 263 24.37 12.84 2.60
N ASN A 264 23.58 11.96 2.02
CA ASN A 264 22.77 12.24 0.85
C ASN A 264 21.68 13.25 1.26
N PRO A 265 21.47 14.37 0.55
CA PRO A 265 20.42 15.31 0.90
C PRO A 265 19.00 14.84 0.53
N ALA A 266 18.87 13.63 -0.06
CA ALA A 266 17.61 12.97 -0.36
C ALA A 266 17.43 11.72 0.55
N ALA A 267 16.46 10.87 0.25
CA ALA A 267 16.14 9.74 1.12
C ALA A 267 17.16 8.58 1.01
N ASP A 268 17.70 8.12 2.15
CA ASP A 268 18.41 6.84 2.31
C ASP A 268 17.64 5.96 3.32
N ASN A 269 17.14 4.80 2.86
CA ASN A 269 16.20 3.97 3.62
C ASN A 269 16.54 2.48 3.56
N SER A 270 15.84 1.71 4.40
CA SER A 270 15.84 0.25 4.37
C SER A 270 17.24 -0.39 4.45
N PRO A 271 18.06 -0.08 5.48
CA PRO A 271 19.41 -0.63 5.62
C PRO A 271 19.38 -2.16 5.82
N ALA A 272 20.28 -2.89 5.16
CA ALA A 272 20.49 -4.31 5.40
C ALA A 272 21.96 -4.70 5.25
N TYR A 273 22.53 -5.28 6.30
CA TYR A 273 23.90 -5.78 6.30
C TYR A 273 24.05 -7.03 5.43
N SER A 274 25.18 -7.18 4.75
CA SER A 274 25.56 -8.47 4.15
C SER A 274 25.77 -9.51 5.26
N PRO A 275 25.47 -10.80 5.03
CA PRO A 275 25.69 -11.85 6.02
C PRO A 275 27.12 -11.91 6.59
N ASP A 276 28.14 -11.59 5.79
CA ASP A 276 29.54 -11.52 6.20
C ASP A 276 29.95 -10.20 6.88
N GLY A 277 29.03 -9.24 6.99
CA GLY A 277 29.24 -7.95 7.62
C GLY A 277 30.19 -7.02 6.87
N LYS A 278 30.60 -7.30 5.63
CA LYS A 278 31.48 -6.38 4.89
C LYS A 278 30.74 -5.17 4.33
N TYR A 279 29.45 -5.33 4.05
CA TYR A 279 28.67 -4.35 3.32
C TYR A 279 27.39 -3.98 4.05
N LEU A 280 26.90 -2.77 3.76
CA LEU A 280 25.58 -2.30 4.11
C LEU A 280 24.86 -1.89 2.82
N ALA A 281 23.82 -2.61 2.44
CA ALA A 281 22.96 -2.25 1.31
C ALA A 281 21.78 -1.40 1.80
N PHE A 282 21.31 -0.49 0.96
CA PHE A 282 20.16 0.37 1.28
C PHE A 282 19.54 0.91 -0.01
N ARG A 283 18.30 1.41 0.10
CA ARG A 283 17.63 2.13 -0.98
C ARG A 283 17.96 3.62 -0.87
N MET A 284 18.18 4.27 -2.01
CA MET A 284 18.44 5.72 -2.02
C MET A 284 17.72 6.45 -3.17
N GLN A 285 17.35 7.70 -2.91
CA GLN A 285 16.98 8.71 -3.90
C GLN A 285 18.12 9.72 -4.05
N VAL A 286 18.08 10.60 -5.05
CA VAL A 286 19.13 11.60 -5.30
C VAL A 286 18.59 13.01 -5.56
N ARG A 287 17.27 13.19 -5.62
CA ARG A 287 16.61 14.50 -5.79
C ARG A 287 15.93 14.93 -4.48
N PRO A 288 16.56 15.81 -3.69
CA PRO A 288 15.98 16.32 -2.44
C PRO A 288 14.63 16.99 -2.65
N GLY A 289 13.69 16.74 -1.75
CA GLY A 289 12.33 17.28 -1.81
C GLY A 289 11.42 16.57 -2.81
N TYR A 290 11.94 15.63 -3.63
CA TYR A 290 11.12 14.87 -4.57
C TYR A 290 10.89 13.43 -4.12
N GLU A 291 9.75 13.20 -3.47
CA GLU A 291 9.35 11.88 -2.98
C GLU A 291 9.25 10.84 -4.11
N SER A 292 8.89 11.27 -5.31
CA SER A 292 8.75 10.38 -6.47
C SER A 292 10.02 10.27 -7.31
N ASP A 293 11.17 10.61 -6.74
CA ASP A 293 12.44 10.25 -7.33
C ASP A 293 12.64 8.72 -7.35
N ARG A 294 13.39 8.24 -8.35
CA ARG A 294 13.65 6.82 -8.51
C ARG A 294 14.45 6.28 -7.33
N TRP A 295 13.88 5.29 -6.65
CA TRP A 295 14.60 4.47 -5.69
C TRP A 295 15.65 3.59 -6.36
N ARG A 296 16.89 3.77 -5.96
CA ARG A 296 18.08 3.00 -6.39
C ARG A 296 18.53 2.07 -5.28
N LEU A 297 19.22 1.00 -5.65
CA LEU A 297 19.92 0.13 -4.71
C LEU A 297 21.39 0.54 -4.63
N ALA A 298 21.86 0.84 -3.43
CA ALA A 298 23.25 1.18 -3.16
C ALA A 298 23.86 0.23 -2.13
N VAL A 299 25.19 0.13 -2.16
CA VAL A 299 26.00 -0.67 -1.23
C VAL A 299 27.16 0.17 -0.73
N LEU A 300 27.28 0.27 0.59
CA LEU A 300 28.41 0.85 1.30
C LEU A 300 29.35 -0.25 1.79
N GLU A 301 30.63 -0.17 1.43
CA GLU A 301 31.69 -0.98 2.04
C GLU A 301 32.02 -0.42 3.42
N ARG A 302 31.76 -1.19 4.49
CA ARG A 302 31.84 -0.70 5.88
C ARG A 302 33.25 -0.30 6.30
N ALA A 303 34.26 -1.02 5.81
CA ALA A 303 35.65 -0.78 6.18
C ALA A 303 36.23 0.51 5.59
N THR A 304 35.80 0.90 4.39
CA THR A 304 36.37 2.02 3.63
C THR A 304 35.43 3.23 3.53
N GLY A 305 34.13 3.03 3.76
CA GLY A 305 33.10 4.02 3.49
C GLY A 305 32.80 4.20 1.99
N LYS A 306 33.33 3.34 1.11
CA LYS A 306 33.11 3.45 -0.33
C LYS A 306 31.66 3.09 -0.68
N LEU A 307 30.96 4.01 -1.33
CA LEU A 307 29.60 3.83 -1.83
C LEU A 307 29.61 3.35 -3.31
N ASN A 308 28.78 2.38 -3.62
CA ASN A 308 28.52 1.88 -4.97
C ASN A 308 27.01 1.83 -5.24
N VAL A 309 26.53 2.59 -6.23
CA VAL A 309 25.12 2.59 -6.63
C VAL A 309 24.91 1.54 -7.72
N LEU A 310 24.35 0.39 -7.36
CA LEU A 310 24.28 -0.78 -8.23
C LEU A 310 23.28 -0.63 -9.39
N THR A 311 22.28 0.24 -9.23
CA THR A 311 21.17 0.37 -10.18
C THR A 311 21.06 1.79 -10.77
N GLU A 312 22.16 2.54 -10.87
CA GLU A 312 22.12 3.90 -11.43
C GLU A 312 21.63 3.92 -12.89
N GLY A 313 22.01 2.92 -13.68
CA GLY A 313 21.58 2.76 -15.07
C GLY A 313 20.17 2.18 -15.25
N LEU A 314 19.52 1.74 -14.17
CA LEU A 314 18.21 1.10 -14.26
C LEU A 314 17.10 2.14 -14.15
N ASP A 315 16.36 2.37 -15.22
CA ASP A 315 15.22 3.30 -15.23
C ASP A 315 13.93 2.69 -14.65
N ARG A 316 14.04 2.02 -13.49
CA ARG A 316 12.93 1.45 -12.73
C ARG A 316 13.16 1.61 -11.23
N TRP A 317 12.08 1.70 -10.47
CA TRP A 317 12.15 1.79 -9.02
C TRP A 317 12.55 0.45 -8.43
N VAL A 318 13.55 0.45 -7.55
CA VAL A 318 13.79 -0.68 -6.65
C VAL A 318 12.81 -0.59 -5.49
N THR A 319 11.92 -1.58 -5.36
CA THR A 319 10.87 -1.58 -4.34
C THR A 319 11.26 -2.35 -3.07
N GLY A 320 12.14 -3.34 -3.18
CA GLY A 320 12.66 -4.12 -2.07
C GLY A 320 13.90 -4.92 -2.49
N PHE A 321 14.66 -5.44 -1.53
CA PHE A 321 15.85 -6.22 -1.81
C PHE A 321 16.23 -7.17 -0.67
N THR A 322 17.08 -8.15 -0.97
CA THR A 322 17.63 -9.11 -0.01
C THR A 322 19.00 -9.61 -0.45
N TRP A 323 19.85 -9.96 0.50
CA TRP A 323 21.18 -10.52 0.24
C TRP A 323 21.11 -12.00 -0.10
N SER A 324 21.99 -12.47 -0.99
CA SER A 324 22.31 -13.90 -1.04
C SER A 324 23.02 -14.32 0.25
N PRO A 325 22.80 -15.56 0.75
CA PRO A 325 23.48 -16.05 1.96
C PRO A 325 25.01 -15.99 1.89
N ASP A 326 25.59 -16.07 0.68
CA ASP A 326 27.03 -15.99 0.43
C ASP A 326 27.60 -14.56 0.40
N SER A 327 26.78 -13.51 0.60
CA SER A 327 27.17 -12.09 0.55
C SER A 327 27.68 -11.57 -0.80
N THR A 328 27.59 -12.36 -1.87
CA THR A 328 28.15 -11.98 -3.19
C THR A 328 27.17 -11.24 -4.10
N ARG A 329 25.86 -11.33 -3.82
CA ARG A 329 24.79 -10.87 -4.71
C ARG A 329 23.66 -10.24 -3.91
N LEU A 330 22.96 -9.33 -4.57
CA LEU A 330 21.70 -8.77 -4.11
C LEU A 330 20.60 -9.16 -5.09
N PHE A 331 19.46 -9.58 -4.55
CA PHE A 331 18.23 -9.82 -5.28
C PHE A 331 17.26 -8.71 -4.93
N PHE A 332 16.65 -8.09 -5.93
CA PHE A 332 15.82 -6.90 -5.73
C PHE A 332 14.59 -6.94 -6.61
N THR A 333 13.50 -6.38 -6.09
CA THR A 333 12.25 -6.24 -6.82
C THR A 333 12.17 -4.92 -7.54
N ILE A 334 11.60 -4.94 -8.74
CA ILE A 334 11.36 -3.75 -9.55
C ILE A 334 9.93 -3.71 -10.03
N GLU A 335 9.35 -2.52 -10.05
CA GLU A 335 8.10 -2.26 -10.74
C GLU A 335 8.38 -2.00 -12.22
N ASP A 336 7.74 -2.74 -13.14
CA ASP A 336 7.84 -2.54 -14.59
C ASP A 336 6.47 -2.77 -15.25
N ARG A 337 5.88 -1.69 -15.79
CA ARG A 337 4.63 -1.69 -16.55
C ARG A 337 3.51 -2.51 -15.87
N GLY A 338 3.20 -2.15 -14.62
CA GLY A 338 2.14 -2.80 -13.85
C GLY A 338 2.48 -4.20 -13.33
N ARG A 339 3.76 -4.59 -13.30
CA ARG A 339 4.23 -5.89 -12.78
C ARG A 339 5.36 -5.67 -11.79
N GLN A 340 5.59 -6.65 -10.93
CA GLN A 340 6.76 -6.63 -10.05
C GLN A 340 7.61 -7.90 -10.19
N LEU A 341 8.85 -7.71 -10.61
CA LEU A 341 9.79 -8.76 -11.04
C LEU A 341 10.94 -8.87 -10.04
N VAL A 342 11.66 -10.00 -10.02
CA VAL A 342 12.91 -10.15 -9.24
C VAL A 342 14.11 -10.15 -10.17
N GLN A 343 15.05 -9.23 -9.93
CA GLN A 343 16.35 -9.19 -10.56
C GLN A 343 17.46 -9.52 -9.55
N MET A 344 18.64 -9.84 -10.06
CA MET A 344 19.85 -10.10 -9.29
C MET A 344 21.02 -9.32 -9.87
N VAL A 345 21.85 -8.74 -9.00
CA VAL A 345 23.09 -8.05 -9.35
C VAL A 345 24.23 -8.50 -8.42
N PRO A 346 25.48 -8.63 -8.90
CA PRO A 346 26.64 -8.81 -8.03
C PRO A 346 26.85 -7.61 -7.11
N VAL A 347 27.35 -7.85 -5.90
CA VAL A 347 27.67 -6.78 -4.92
C VAL A 347 28.70 -5.76 -5.45
N THR A 348 29.57 -6.21 -6.35
CA THR A 348 30.57 -5.37 -7.02
C THR A 348 30.00 -4.51 -8.15
N GLY A 349 28.70 -4.64 -8.47
CA GLY A 349 28.06 -4.07 -9.65
C GLY A 349 28.28 -4.90 -10.91
N GLY A 350 27.69 -4.45 -12.02
CA GLY A 350 27.69 -5.13 -13.31
C GLY A 350 26.28 -5.31 -13.87
N GLY A 351 26.12 -6.22 -14.83
CA GLY A 351 24.82 -6.51 -15.44
C GLY A 351 23.86 -7.19 -14.45
N ALA A 352 22.61 -6.73 -14.43
CA ALA A 352 21.53 -7.39 -13.69
C ALA A 352 20.89 -8.51 -14.52
N ARG A 353 20.44 -9.58 -13.85
CA ARG A 353 19.74 -10.72 -14.48
C ARG A 353 18.36 -10.91 -13.85
N SER A 354 17.34 -11.09 -14.66
CA SER A 354 16.00 -11.48 -14.19
C SER A 354 15.98 -12.92 -13.68
N ILE A 355 15.41 -13.13 -12.50
CA ILE A 355 15.31 -14.43 -11.81
C ILE A 355 13.88 -14.94 -11.80
N VAL A 356 12.95 -14.08 -11.43
CA VAL A 356 11.51 -14.33 -11.46
C VAL A 356 10.88 -13.29 -12.36
N SER A 357 10.24 -13.77 -13.42
CA SER A 357 9.48 -12.95 -14.37
C SER A 357 8.11 -13.58 -14.59
N GLY A 358 7.10 -12.74 -14.80
CA GLY A 358 5.74 -13.18 -15.07
C GLY A 358 4.78 -12.01 -15.07
N PRO A 359 3.49 -12.26 -15.33
CA PRO A 359 2.50 -11.19 -15.36
C PRO A 359 2.14 -10.66 -13.97
N GLY A 360 2.57 -11.33 -12.90
CA GLY A 360 2.17 -11.00 -11.54
C GLY A 360 3.06 -9.99 -10.81
N TYR A 361 2.87 -9.97 -9.50
CA TYR A 361 3.56 -9.12 -8.55
C TYR A 361 4.27 -9.97 -7.51
N VAL A 362 5.57 -9.72 -7.32
CA VAL A 362 6.43 -10.46 -6.39
C VAL A 362 6.93 -9.54 -5.27
N SER A 363 6.86 -9.99 -4.02
CA SER A 363 7.41 -9.30 -2.84
C SER A 363 8.04 -10.29 -1.85
N ASP A 364 8.65 -9.75 -0.79
CA ASP A 364 9.12 -10.51 0.38
C ASP A 364 10.06 -11.68 0.01
N VAL A 365 11.05 -11.39 -0.85
CA VAL A 365 12.02 -12.37 -1.31
C VAL A 365 12.97 -12.78 -0.18
N GLN A 366 13.10 -14.09 0.05
CA GLN A 366 13.99 -14.70 1.03
C GLN A 366 14.66 -15.96 0.47
N PHE A 367 15.66 -16.47 1.19
CA PHE A 367 16.40 -17.66 0.80
C PHE A 367 16.43 -18.70 1.91
N THR A 368 16.49 -19.97 1.51
CA THR A 368 16.98 -21.02 2.40
C THR A 368 18.46 -20.77 2.75
N PRO A 369 18.93 -21.21 3.93
CA PRO A 369 20.31 -20.98 4.37
C PRO A 369 21.39 -21.48 3.39
N ASP A 370 21.09 -22.54 2.63
CA ASP A 370 21.97 -23.09 1.59
C ASP A 370 22.02 -22.23 0.30
N GLY A 371 21.20 -21.18 0.22
CA GLY A 371 21.09 -20.28 -0.92
C GLY A 371 20.50 -20.90 -2.18
N ARG A 372 19.97 -22.13 -2.12
CA ARG A 372 19.47 -22.86 -3.31
C ARG A 372 18.02 -22.58 -3.63
N THR A 373 17.20 -22.31 -2.61
CA THR A 373 15.76 -22.08 -2.77
C THR A 373 15.44 -20.64 -2.40
N MET A 374 14.74 -19.96 -3.30
CA MET A 374 14.13 -18.66 -3.07
C MET A 374 12.66 -18.84 -2.67
N ILE A 375 12.24 -18.19 -1.61
CA ILE A 375 10.85 -18.09 -1.15
C ILE A 375 10.38 -16.65 -1.37
N TYR A 376 9.15 -16.46 -1.82
CA TYR A 376 8.58 -15.13 -2.03
C TYR A 376 7.05 -15.15 -1.97
N LEU A 377 6.42 -13.98 -1.79
CA LEU A 377 4.99 -13.79 -2.00
C LEU A 377 4.72 -13.45 -3.46
N GLY A 378 3.84 -14.22 -4.10
CA GLY A 378 3.39 -13.98 -5.47
C GLY A 378 1.88 -13.75 -5.53
N GLN A 379 1.46 -12.77 -6.32
CA GLN A 379 0.05 -12.46 -6.59
C GLN A 379 -0.17 -12.03 -8.04
N SER A 380 -1.43 -11.94 -8.45
CA SER A 380 -1.87 -11.34 -9.72
C SER A 380 -3.25 -10.71 -9.57
N GLY A 381 -3.75 -10.01 -10.59
CA GLY A 381 -5.11 -9.46 -10.62
C GLY A 381 -6.24 -10.49 -10.42
N VAL A 382 -5.94 -11.78 -10.59
CA VAL A 382 -6.88 -12.90 -10.41
C VAL A 382 -6.49 -13.84 -9.25
N GLN A 383 -5.41 -13.53 -8.52
CA GLN A 383 -4.92 -14.41 -7.47
C GLN A 383 -4.35 -13.60 -6.29
N PRO A 384 -4.96 -13.71 -5.09
CA PRO A 384 -4.39 -13.16 -3.87
C PRO A 384 -2.97 -13.65 -3.60
N ALA A 385 -2.25 -12.92 -2.75
CA ALA A 385 -0.91 -13.29 -2.32
C ALA A 385 -0.86 -14.72 -1.76
N GLN A 386 0.10 -15.49 -2.26
CA GLN A 386 0.43 -16.82 -1.75
C GLN A 386 1.94 -17.03 -1.80
N LEU A 387 2.43 -17.94 -0.95
CA LEU A 387 3.85 -18.28 -0.90
C LEU A 387 4.23 -19.18 -2.07
N TYR A 388 5.37 -18.87 -2.67
CA TYR A 388 6.01 -19.69 -3.69
C TYR A 388 7.43 -20.04 -3.27
N ARG A 389 7.89 -21.19 -3.77
CA ARG A 389 9.31 -21.54 -3.82
C ARG A 389 9.78 -21.65 -5.27
N VAL A 390 11.02 -21.28 -5.52
CA VAL A 390 11.69 -21.45 -6.80
C VAL A 390 13.18 -21.68 -6.57
N SER A 391 13.91 -22.25 -7.53
CA SER A 391 15.37 -22.25 -7.48
C SER A 391 15.88 -20.81 -7.46
N SER A 392 16.90 -20.50 -6.65
CA SER A 392 17.51 -19.17 -6.56
C SER A 392 18.14 -18.69 -7.88
N THR A 393 18.34 -19.60 -8.83
CA THR A 393 18.82 -19.30 -10.17
C THR A 393 17.69 -19.00 -11.18
N GLY A 394 16.43 -19.17 -10.78
CA GLY A 394 15.23 -19.03 -11.61
C GLY A 394 14.59 -20.38 -11.93
N GLY A 395 13.47 -20.36 -12.65
CA GLY A 395 12.72 -21.55 -13.06
C GLY A 395 11.22 -21.44 -12.80
N ALA A 396 10.50 -22.56 -12.97
CA ALA A 396 9.06 -22.60 -12.71
C ALA A 396 8.77 -22.56 -11.19
N PRO A 397 8.05 -21.56 -10.69
CA PRO A 397 7.74 -21.48 -9.27
C PRO A 397 6.67 -22.49 -8.84
N GLN A 398 6.77 -22.98 -7.61
CA GLN A 398 5.81 -23.92 -7.02
C GLN A 398 5.10 -23.27 -5.83
N PRO A 399 3.76 -23.26 -5.77
CA PRO A 399 3.04 -22.70 -4.64
C PRO A 399 3.24 -23.57 -3.39
N LEU A 400 3.59 -22.92 -2.28
CA LEU A 400 3.68 -23.53 -0.95
C LEU A 400 2.36 -23.46 -0.18
N THR A 401 1.56 -22.43 -0.45
CA THR A 401 0.25 -22.24 0.19
C THR A 401 -0.84 -22.20 -0.86
N ARG A 402 -2.06 -22.62 -0.48
CA ARG A 402 -3.26 -22.56 -1.34
C ARG A 402 -4.51 -22.12 -0.55
N ILE A 403 -4.34 -21.21 0.42
CA ILE A 403 -5.36 -20.89 1.44
C ILE A 403 -6.71 -20.51 0.81
N ASN A 404 -6.71 -19.65 -0.21
CA ASN A 404 -7.96 -19.18 -0.85
C ASN A 404 -8.41 -20.02 -2.05
N HIS A 405 -7.66 -21.05 -2.46
CA HIS A 405 -7.85 -21.71 -3.77
C HIS A 405 -9.22 -22.39 -3.90
N ALA A 406 -9.62 -23.17 -2.89
CA ALA A 406 -10.92 -23.87 -2.92
C ALA A 406 -12.12 -22.92 -2.83
N PHE A 407 -11.96 -21.79 -2.12
CA PHE A 407 -13.00 -20.76 -2.06
C PHE A 407 -13.15 -20.07 -3.42
N LEU A 408 -12.04 -19.61 -4.00
CA LEU A 408 -12.01 -18.89 -5.27
C LEU A 408 -12.42 -19.74 -6.47
N SER A 409 -12.29 -21.07 -6.42
CA SER A 409 -12.71 -21.93 -7.55
C SER A 409 -14.21 -21.83 -7.85
N SER A 410 -15.01 -21.39 -6.89
CA SER A 410 -16.45 -21.17 -7.05
C SER A 410 -16.79 -19.82 -7.71
N TYR A 411 -15.79 -18.95 -7.90
CA TYR A 411 -15.97 -17.60 -8.44
C TYR A 411 -15.31 -17.43 -9.81
N LYS A 412 -15.93 -16.60 -10.65
CA LYS A 412 -15.39 -16.19 -11.93
C LYS A 412 -14.59 -14.91 -11.77
N LEU A 413 -13.28 -15.05 -11.73
CA LEU A 413 -12.35 -13.93 -11.87
C LEU A 413 -11.98 -13.75 -13.35
N THR A 414 -11.67 -12.51 -13.71
CA THR A 414 -11.46 -12.07 -15.09
C THR A 414 -10.02 -11.60 -15.25
N GLU A 415 -9.32 -12.11 -16.26
CA GLU A 415 -7.93 -11.74 -16.49
C GLU A 415 -7.80 -10.25 -16.81
N PHE A 416 -6.65 -9.68 -16.43
CA PHE A 416 -6.31 -8.30 -16.75
C PHE A 416 -5.73 -8.29 -18.17
N GLU A 417 -6.50 -7.81 -19.14
CA GLU A 417 -6.05 -7.63 -20.52
C GLU A 417 -5.27 -6.32 -20.64
N GLU A 418 -4.15 -6.33 -21.35
CA GLU A 418 -3.36 -5.11 -21.58
C GLU A 418 -3.78 -4.41 -22.86
N ILE A 419 -3.96 -3.10 -22.76
CA ILE A 419 -4.17 -2.22 -23.90
C ILE A 419 -3.10 -1.13 -23.92
N TRP A 420 -2.64 -0.82 -25.14
CA TRP A 420 -1.66 0.23 -25.40
C TRP A 420 -2.25 1.22 -26.40
N VAL A 421 -2.43 2.46 -25.96
CA VAL A 421 -3.01 3.54 -26.75
C VAL A 421 -1.94 4.57 -27.08
N VAL A 422 -1.93 5.10 -28.29
CA VAL A 422 -1.06 6.24 -28.62
C VAL A 422 -1.81 7.52 -28.25
N ALA A 423 -1.38 8.17 -27.18
CA ALA A 423 -1.91 9.44 -26.70
C ALA A 423 -1.22 10.63 -27.41
N PRO A 424 -1.74 11.87 -27.25
CA PRO A 424 -1.08 13.07 -27.75
C PRO A 424 0.41 13.15 -27.39
N ALA A 425 1.20 13.82 -28.23
CA ALA A 425 2.66 13.81 -28.17
C ALA A 425 3.34 12.45 -28.40
N ARG A 426 2.62 11.47 -28.98
CA ARG A 426 3.11 10.11 -29.30
C ARG A 426 3.51 9.30 -28.06
N THR A 427 2.89 9.59 -26.93
CA THR A 427 3.07 8.82 -25.70
C THR A 427 2.34 7.48 -25.82
N HIS A 428 3.02 6.38 -25.45
CA HIS A 428 2.39 5.06 -25.38
C HIS A 428 1.78 4.85 -24.00
N MET A 429 0.46 4.87 -23.96
CA MET A 429 -0.37 4.78 -22.78
C MET A 429 -0.76 3.35 -22.46
N HIS A 430 -0.31 2.83 -21.31
CA HIS A 430 -0.67 1.51 -20.83
C HIS A 430 -1.97 1.56 -20.02
N SER A 431 -2.83 0.55 -20.18
CA SER A 431 -3.95 0.31 -19.26
C SER A 431 -4.24 -1.18 -19.13
N PHE A 432 -4.83 -1.58 -18.01
CA PHE A 432 -5.51 -2.88 -17.93
C PHE A 432 -7.00 -2.74 -18.24
N LEU A 433 -7.59 -3.79 -18.79
CA LEU A 433 -9.00 -3.91 -19.13
C LEU A 433 -9.52 -5.25 -18.63
N LEU A 434 -10.61 -5.23 -17.87
CA LEU A 434 -11.29 -6.44 -17.41
C LEU A 434 -12.67 -6.48 -18.03
N LYS A 435 -12.99 -7.62 -18.66
CA LYS A 435 -14.33 -7.92 -19.13
C LYS A 435 -15.23 -8.31 -17.96
N PRO A 436 -16.54 -8.07 -18.03
CA PRO A 436 -17.49 -8.57 -17.04
C PRO A 436 -17.40 -10.09 -16.86
N ALA A 437 -17.68 -10.59 -15.64
CA ALA A 437 -17.66 -12.03 -15.36
C ALA A 437 -18.59 -12.86 -16.27
N GLY A 438 -19.71 -12.25 -16.70
CA GLY A 438 -20.68 -12.84 -17.62
C GLY A 438 -20.56 -12.38 -19.08
N PHE A 439 -19.37 -12.00 -19.53
CA PHE A 439 -19.14 -11.50 -20.89
C PHE A 439 -19.63 -12.48 -21.97
N ARG A 440 -20.32 -11.94 -22.99
CA ARG A 440 -20.85 -12.63 -24.15
C ARG A 440 -20.57 -11.78 -25.39
N GLU A 441 -20.08 -12.43 -26.43
CA GLU A 441 -19.89 -11.78 -27.72
C GLU A 441 -21.21 -11.21 -28.26
N GLY A 442 -21.15 -10.07 -28.93
CA GLY A 442 -22.32 -9.36 -29.46
C GLY A 442 -23.13 -8.55 -28.44
N GLN A 443 -22.79 -8.59 -27.14
CA GLN A 443 -23.39 -7.72 -26.13
C GLN A 443 -22.51 -6.49 -25.83
N LYS A 444 -23.16 -5.37 -25.50
CA LYS A 444 -22.51 -4.15 -25.02
C LYS A 444 -22.64 -4.01 -23.52
N TYR A 445 -21.56 -3.60 -22.87
CA TYR A 445 -21.46 -3.50 -21.41
C TYR A 445 -21.20 -2.07 -20.97
N PRO A 446 -21.80 -1.64 -19.85
CA PRO A 446 -21.45 -0.35 -19.26
C PRO A 446 -19.96 -0.34 -18.89
N VAL A 447 -19.32 0.82 -19.03
CA VAL A 447 -17.87 0.98 -18.84
C VAL A 447 -17.60 1.73 -17.54
N LEU A 448 -16.65 1.23 -16.75
CA LEU A 448 -16.18 1.90 -15.54
C LEU A 448 -14.68 2.17 -15.64
N PHE A 449 -14.30 3.44 -15.68
CA PHE A 449 -12.91 3.86 -15.54
C PHE A 449 -12.57 4.02 -14.05
N LEU A 450 -11.59 3.26 -13.56
CA LEU A 450 -11.02 3.47 -12.23
C LEU A 450 -9.68 4.19 -12.39
N ILE A 451 -9.58 5.42 -11.92
CA ILE A 451 -8.39 6.26 -12.02
C ILE A 451 -7.62 6.15 -10.71
N HIS A 452 -6.37 5.70 -10.76
CA HIS A 452 -5.59 5.45 -9.55
C HIS A 452 -5.19 6.76 -8.82
N GLY A 453 -4.93 6.63 -7.52
CA GLY A 453 -4.35 7.71 -6.71
C GLY A 453 -2.83 7.84 -6.91
N GLY A 454 -2.22 8.82 -6.25
CA GLY A 454 -0.81 9.17 -6.40
C GLY A 454 -0.66 10.70 -6.44
N PRO A 455 -0.15 11.29 -7.54
CA PRO A 455 -0.25 10.73 -8.89
C PRO A 455 0.84 9.72 -9.26
N GLN A 456 1.95 9.69 -8.54
CA GLN A 456 3.03 8.74 -8.77
C GLN A 456 2.75 7.39 -8.11
N GLY A 457 1.79 6.67 -8.69
CA GLY A 457 1.49 5.26 -8.46
C GLY A 457 1.03 4.60 -9.76
N ALA A 458 0.57 3.35 -9.73
CA ALA A 458 0.05 2.68 -10.90
C ALA A 458 -1.02 1.66 -10.56
N TRP A 459 -1.90 1.36 -11.52
CA TRP A 459 -2.55 0.07 -11.57
C TRP A 459 -1.54 -1.00 -11.95
N GLU A 460 -1.50 -2.03 -11.13
CA GLU A 460 -0.66 -3.20 -11.31
C GLU A 460 -1.53 -4.43 -11.52
N ASN A 461 -0.97 -5.47 -12.11
CA ASN A 461 -1.55 -6.80 -12.13
C ASN A 461 -1.31 -7.47 -10.76
N ASN A 462 -1.91 -6.90 -9.72
CA ASN A 462 -1.87 -7.37 -8.34
C ASN A 462 -3.29 -7.54 -7.78
N PHE A 463 -3.43 -8.24 -6.65
CA PHE A 463 -4.73 -8.45 -6.03
C PHE A 463 -4.99 -7.44 -4.91
N GLY A 464 -5.58 -6.29 -5.25
CA GLY A 464 -5.95 -5.28 -4.25
C GLY A 464 -7.14 -5.71 -3.38
N TYR A 465 -7.12 -5.44 -2.06
CA TYR A 465 -8.27 -5.66 -1.17
C TYR A 465 -9.16 -4.44 -0.99
N ARG A 466 -8.82 -3.35 -1.67
CA ARG A 466 -9.58 -2.09 -1.79
C ARG A 466 -9.64 -1.73 -3.26
N TRP A 467 -10.73 -1.11 -3.71
CA TRP A 467 -10.94 -0.79 -5.12
C TRP A 467 -10.72 -1.98 -6.07
N ASN A 468 -11.05 -3.21 -5.64
CA ASN A 468 -10.70 -4.42 -6.38
C ASN A 468 -11.48 -4.46 -7.72
N PRO A 469 -10.80 -4.44 -8.88
CA PRO A 469 -11.44 -4.43 -10.20
C PRO A 469 -12.38 -5.62 -10.45
N GLN A 470 -12.11 -6.78 -9.83
CA GLN A 470 -12.92 -7.99 -9.98
C GLN A 470 -14.33 -7.82 -9.42
N VAL A 471 -14.51 -7.00 -8.36
CA VAL A 471 -15.83 -6.73 -7.79
C VAL A 471 -16.70 -5.96 -8.79
N PHE A 472 -16.12 -5.01 -9.51
CA PHE A 472 -16.83 -4.21 -10.50
C PHE A 472 -17.09 -5.00 -11.80
N ALA A 473 -16.12 -5.83 -12.22
CA ALA A 473 -16.32 -6.78 -13.33
C ALA A 473 -17.40 -7.83 -12.99
N GLY A 474 -17.45 -8.31 -11.74
CA GLY A 474 -18.50 -9.17 -11.21
C GLY A 474 -19.87 -8.49 -11.20
N ALA A 475 -19.91 -7.17 -10.98
CA ALA A 475 -21.12 -6.36 -11.07
C ALA A 475 -21.57 -6.04 -12.52
N GLY A 476 -20.88 -6.55 -13.54
CA GLY A 476 -21.30 -6.45 -14.94
C GLY A 476 -20.63 -5.34 -15.76
N TYR A 477 -19.60 -4.67 -15.22
CA TYR A 477 -18.92 -3.57 -15.90
C TYR A 477 -17.71 -4.05 -16.71
N LEU A 478 -17.49 -3.41 -17.86
CA LEU A 478 -16.18 -3.38 -18.50
C LEU A 478 -15.30 -2.40 -17.70
N VAL A 479 -14.31 -2.92 -16.98
CA VAL A 479 -13.48 -2.11 -16.07
C VAL A 479 -12.19 -1.73 -16.76
N VAL A 480 -11.84 -0.44 -16.72
CA VAL A 480 -10.65 0.12 -17.36
C VAL A 480 -9.76 0.78 -16.31
N LEU A 481 -8.48 0.41 -16.32
CA LEU A 481 -7.47 0.78 -15.33
C LEU A 481 -6.29 1.49 -16.03
N PRO A 482 -6.42 2.78 -16.38
CA PRO A 482 -5.38 3.52 -17.08
C PRO A 482 -4.17 3.85 -16.19
N ASN A 483 -2.96 3.80 -16.76
CA ASN A 483 -1.72 4.28 -16.15
C ASN A 483 -1.18 5.48 -16.95
N PRO A 484 -1.68 6.71 -16.69
CA PRO A 484 -1.28 7.91 -17.40
C PRO A 484 0.09 8.43 -17.00
N ARG A 485 0.62 9.41 -17.75
CA ARG A 485 1.87 10.09 -17.36
C ARG A 485 1.81 10.53 -15.89
N GLY A 486 2.92 10.35 -15.19
CA GLY A 486 2.96 10.33 -13.73
C GLY A 486 3.06 8.92 -13.13
N SER A 487 2.52 7.88 -13.79
CA SER A 487 2.52 6.53 -13.22
C SER A 487 3.92 5.92 -13.08
N THR A 488 4.09 5.14 -12.02
CA THR A 488 5.30 4.35 -11.75
C THR A 488 5.44 3.15 -12.70
N GLY A 489 6.64 2.56 -12.78
CA GLY A 489 6.92 1.41 -13.64
C GLY A 489 7.16 1.69 -15.13
N PHE A 490 7.09 2.95 -15.58
CA PHE A 490 7.32 3.33 -16.99
C PHE A 490 8.63 4.11 -17.23
N GLY A 491 9.34 4.48 -16.16
CA GLY A 491 10.60 5.21 -16.20
C GLY A 491 10.47 6.62 -15.64
N GLN A 492 11.58 7.20 -15.17
CA GLN A 492 11.51 8.44 -14.40
C GLN A 492 11.01 9.63 -15.22
N LYS A 493 11.34 9.68 -16.52
CA LYS A 493 10.82 10.70 -17.41
C LYS A 493 9.29 10.68 -17.48
N PHE A 494 8.69 9.48 -17.55
CA PHE A 494 7.23 9.33 -17.62
C PHE A 494 6.57 9.78 -16.32
N ILE A 495 7.21 9.52 -15.18
CA ILE A 495 6.81 10.00 -13.86
C ILE A 495 6.91 11.54 -13.79
N ASP A 496 8.00 12.12 -14.28
CA ASP A 496 8.26 13.55 -14.18
C ASP A 496 7.33 14.42 -15.04
N GLU A 497 6.72 13.84 -16.09
CA GLU A 497 5.90 14.58 -17.07
C GLU A 497 4.57 15.11 -16.52
N ILE A 498 4.17 14.71 -15.31
CA ILE A 498 2.99 15.25 -14.62
C ILE A 498 3.25 16.55 -13.85
N ASN A 499 4.51 16.82 -13.48
CA ASN A 499 4.85 17.98 -12.65
C ASN A 499 4.32 19.27 -13.29
N ALA A 500 3.61 20.07 -12.50
CA ALA A 500 2.91 21.29 -12.89
C ALA A 500 1.82 21.13 -13.99
N ASP A 501 1.35 19.90 -14.25
CA ASP A 501 0.44 19.57 -15.35
C ASP A 501 -0.65 18.54 -15.00
N TRP A 502 -1.13 18.54 -13.74
CA TRP A 502 -2.13 17.58 -13.25
C TRP A 502 -3.40 17.45 -14.09
N GLY A 503 -3.86 18.56 -14.70
CA GLY A 503 -5.07 18.61 -15.52
C GLY A 503 -4.82 18.67 -17.03
N GLY A 504 -3.56 18.61 -17.48
CA GLY A 504 -3.19 18.69 -18.89
C GLY A 504 -2.94 17.33 -19.50
N LYS A 505 -1.67 17.00 -19.75
CA LYS A 505 -1.25 15.76 -20.44
C LYS A 505 -1.85 14.48 -19.85
N VAL A 506 -1.98 14.42 -18.53
CA VAL A 506 -2.53 13.25 -17.83
C VAL A 506 -4.03 13.08 -18.10
N TYR A 507 -4.75 14.19 -18.22
CA TYR A 507 -6.15 14.17 -18.63
C TYR A 507 -6.29 13.72 -20.09
N ASP A 508 -5.45 14.25 -20.99
CA ASP A 508 -5.43 13.86 -22.41
C ASP A 508 -5.13 12.36 -22.58
N ASP A 509 -4.21 11.83 -21.79
CA ASP A 509 -3.86 10.41 -21.76
C ASP A 509 -5.08 9.56 -21.41
N ILE A 510 -5.83 9.94 -20.36
CA ILE A 510 -7.05 9.23 -19.94
C ILE A 510 -8.11 9.32 -21.04
N MET A 511 -8.33 10.50 -21.61
CA MET A 511 -9.35 10.69 -22.65
C MET A 511 -9.02 9.92 -23.93
N ALA A 512 -7.74 9.75 -24.28
CA ALA A 512 -7.32 8.89 -25.38
C ALA A 512 -7.68 7.41 -25.12
N VAL A 513 -7.55 6.93 -23.88
CA VAL A 513 -8.02 5.59 -23.50
C VAL A 513 -9.55 5.49 -23.57
N VAL A 514 -10.28 6.54 -23.18
CA VAL A 514 -11.74 6.60 -23.37
C VAL A 514 -12.12 6.47 -24.85
N ASP A 515 -11.43 7.16 -25.74
CA ASP A 515 -11.67 7.06 -27.20
C ASP A 515 -11.42 5.64 -27.72
N TYR A 516 -10.30 5.04 -27.33
CA TYR A 516 -9.99 3.67 -27.71
C TYR A 516 -11.05 2.68 -27.21
N VAL A 517 -11.43 2.75 -25.93
CA VAL A 517 -12.38 1.81 -25.32
C VAL A 517 -13.77 1.97 -25.91
N THR A 518 -14.23 3.20 -26.15
CA THR A 518 -15.57 3.44 -26.73
C THR A 518 -15.71 2.97 -28.18
N ALA A 519 -14.59 2.76 -28.88
CA ALA A 519 -14.58 2.14 -30.21
C ALA A 519 -14.67 0.60 -30.17
N LEU A 520 -14.51 -0.04 -29.02
CA LEU A 520 -14.63 -1.50 -28.90
C LEU A 520 -16.09 -1.93 -29.11
N PRO A 521 -16.35 -3.02 -29.85
CA PRO A 521 -17.72 -3.41 -30.24
C PRO A 521 -18.61 -3.80 -29.06
N TYR A 522 -18.01 -4.16 -27.92
CA TYR A 522 -18.67 -4.58 -26.70
C TYR A 522 -18.69 -3.50 -25.60
N ALA A 523 -18.15 -2.31 -25.86
CA ALA A 523 -18.25 -1.17 -24.95
C ALA A 523 -19.53 -0.37 -25.24
N ASP A 524 -20.27 -0.01 -24.19
CA ASP A 524 -21.41 0.88 -24.29
C ASP A 524 -21.00 2.33 -23.99
N ALA A 525 -20.70 3.09 -25.05
CA ALA A 525 -20.27 4.47 -24.95
C ALA A 525 -21.31 5.42 -24.31
N GLU A 526 -22.59 5.02 -24.26
CA GLU A 526 -23.66 5.81 -23.64
C GLU A 526 -23.86 5.48 -22.14
N ARG A 527 -23.16 4.47 -21.63
CA ARG A 527 -23.26 3.99 -20.24
C ARG A 527 -21.87 3.90 -19.61
N MET A 528 -21.21 5.05 -19.50
CA MET A 528 -19.89 5.15 -18.88
C MET A 528 -19.93 5.82 -17.52
N ALA A 529 -19.09 5.35 -16.60
CA ALA A 529 -18.79 5.98 -15.32
C ALA A 529 -17.28 6.11 -15.12
N ALA A 530 -16.87 7.06 -14.29
CA ALA A 530 -15.48 7.18 -13.84
C ALA A 530 -15.43 7.37 -12.33
N ALA A 531 -14.40 6.79 -11.70
CA ALA A 531 -14.21 6.86 -10.27
C ALA A 531 -12.73 6.92 -9.93
N GLY A 532 -12.38 7.54 -8.80
CA GLY A 532 -11.00 7.63 -8.37
C GLY A 532 -10.86 8.07 -6.92
N GLY A 533 -9.75 7.63 -6.33
CA GLY A 533 -9.34 7.97 -4.96
C GLY A 533 -8.15 8.95 -4.97
N SER A 534 -8.04 9.87 -4.01
CA SER A 534 -6.85 10.73 -3.89
C SER A 534 -6.62 11.59 -5.14
N TYR A 535 -5.44 11.55 -5.78
CA TYR A 535 -5.23 12.11 -7.11
C TYR A 535 -6.23 11.61 -8.17
N GLY A 536 -6.64 10.35 -8.13
CA GLY A 536 -7.71 9.84 -9.01
C GLY A 536 -9.04 10.55 -8.74
N GLY A 537 -9.31 10.90 -7.48
CA GLY A 537 -10.46 11.73 -7.10
C GLY A 537 -10.31 13.17 -7.59
N TYR A 538 -9.10 13.74 -7.57
CA TYR A 538 -8.80 15.01 -8.25
C TYR A 538 -9.14 14.94 -9.75
N MET A 539 -8.71 13.88 -10.44
CA MET A 539 -8.98 13.73 -11.87
C MET A 539 -10.47 13.55 -12.16
N VAL A 540 -11.22 12.85 -11.29
CA VAL A 540 -12.69 12.81 -11.36
C VAL A 540 -13.30 14.20 -11.18
N ASN A 541 -12.79 14.99 -10.23
CA ASN A 541 -13.23 16.37 -10.03
C ASN A 541 -12.85 17.27 -11.22
N TRP A 542 -11.75 17.00 -11.90
CA TRP A 542 -11.35 17.69 -13.12
C TRP A 542 -12.27 17.35 -14.29
N ILE A 543 -12.61 16.07 -14.47
CA ILE A 543 -13.56 15.56 -15.48
C ILE A 543 -14.90 16.31 -15.40
N LEU A 544 -15.40 16.59 -14.19
CA LEU A 544 -16.65 17.34 -13.97
C LEU A 544 -16.70 18.69 -14.72
N GLY A 545 -15.56 19.36 -14.83
CA GLY A 545 -15.44 20.67 -15.48
C GLY A 545 -15.15 20.62 -16.98
N HIS A 546 -14.72 19.46 -17.50
CA HIS A 546 -14.04 19.37 -18.79
C HIS A 546 -14.70 18.43 -19.81
N THR A 547 -15.62 17.54 -19.37
CA THR A 547 -16.33 16.66 -20.30
C THR A 547 -17.69 16.20 -19.77
N GLN A 548 -18.57 15.77 -20.69
CA GLN A 548 -19.92 15.25 -20.40
C GLN A 548 -20.11 13.80 -20.87
N ARG A 549 -19.02 13.10 -21.21
CA ARG A 549 -19.05 11.68 -21.62
C ARG A 549 -19.39 10.74 -20.44
N PHE A 550 -19.15 11.24 -19.23
CA PHE A 550 -19.51 10.71 -17.91
C PHE A 550 -21.02 10.65 -17.65
N ARG A 551 -21.66 9.48 -17.44
CA ARG A 551 -23.02 9.42 -16.87
C ARG A 551 -23.02 9.50 -15.34
N ALA A 552 -21.98 8.96 -14.70
CA ALA A 552 -21.84 8.94 -13.26
C ALA A 552 -20.38 9.11 -12.86
N LEU A 553 -20.14 9.85 -11.79
CA LEU A 553 -18.81 10.03 -11.21
C LEU A 553 -18.79 9.62 -9.73
N VAL A 554 -17.65 9.07 -9.29
CA VAL A 554 -17.38 8.82 -7.86
C VAL A 554 -16.03 9.42 -7.47
N SER A 555 -16.08 10.49 -6.68
CA SER A 555 -14.90 11.14 -6.13
C SER A 555 -14.70 10.69 -4.69
N HIS A 556 -13.60 9.98 -4.43
CA HIS A 556 -13.25 9.51 -3.09
C HIS A 556 -11.96 10.17 -2.61
N ALA A 557 -11.97 10.77 -1.42
CA ALA A 557 -10.79 11.43 -0.88
C ALA A 557 -10.09 12.36 -1.90
N GLY A 558 -10.88 13.03 -2.77
CA GLY A 558 -10.39 13.71 -3.96
C GLY A 558 -10.02 15.17 -3.70
N VAL A 559 -8.95 15.65 -4.33
CA VAL A 559 -8.56 17.07 -4.22
C VAL A 559 -9.49 17.92 -5.09
N PHE A 560 -10.02 19.01 -4.53
CA PHE A 560 -10.96 19.90 -5.21
C PHE A 560 -10.40 21.32 -5.40
N ASP A 561 -9.69 21.84 -4.41
CA ASP A 561 -9.04 23.14 -4.44
C ASP A 561 -7.58 23.02 -3.98
N LEU A 562 -6.63 23.24 -4.88
CA LEU A 562 -5.21 23.01 -4.61
C LEU A 562 -4.64 24.02 -3.60
N ARG A 563 -5.14 25.27 -3.60
CA ARG A 563 -4.69 26.30 -2.65
C ARG A 563 -5.12 25.96 -1.24
N SER A 564 -6.38 25.56 -1.07
CA SER A 564 -6.92 25.05 0.19
C SER A 564 -6.18 23.79 0.63
N LYS A 565 -5.96 22.82 -0.28
CA LYS A 565 -5.23 21.57 0.02
C LYS A 565 -3.83 21.87 0.52
N PHE A 566 -3.10 22.79 -0.11
CA PHE A 566 -1.73 23.13 0.29
C PHE A 566 -1.65 23.57 1.77
N GLY A 567 -2.58 24.40 2.22
CA GLY A 567 -2.57 24.91 3.60
C GLY A 567 -2.97 23.88 4.66
N GLU A 568 -3.53 22.73 4.26
CA GLU A 568 -4.06 21.74 5.19
C GLU A 568 -3.35 20.38 5.10
N THR A 569 -2.77 20.03 3.95
CA THR A 569 -1.96 18.81 3.78
C THR A 569 -0.68 18.90 4.62
N GLU A 570 -0.13 17.75 4.99
CA GLU A 570 0.96 17.69 5.95
C GLU A 570 2.33 17.38 5.29
N GLU A 571 2.35 16.60 4.21
CA GLU A 571 3.52 16.36 3.36
C GLU A 571 3.73 17.54 2.39
N LEU A 572 4.31 18.65 2.86
CA LEU A 572 4.51 19.86 2.03
C LEU A 572 5.64 19.71 1.01
N TRP A 573 6.59 18.78 1.19
CA TRP A 573 7.60 18.45 0.15
C TRP A 573 6.93 18.14 -1.18
N PHE A 574 5.83 17.39 -1.15
CA PHE A 574 5.10 16.93 -2.31
C PHE A 574 4.54 18.09 -3.15
N PRO A 575 3.63 18.96 -2.67
CA PRO A 575 3.10 20.04 -3.48
C PRO A 575 4.15 21.12 -3.79
N LEU A 576 5.18 21.30 -2.96
CA LEU A 576 6.27 22.23 -3.26
C LEU A 576 7.03 21.79 -4.51
N TRP A 577 7.31 20.50 -4.67
CA TRP A 577 7.90 19.96 -5.89
C TRP A 577 6.91 19.99 -7.06
N GLU A 578 5.74 19.40 -6.86
CA GLU A 578 4.74 19.14 -7.90
C GLU A 578 4.25 20.42 -8.59
N PHE A 579 4.17 21.53 -7.86
CA PHE A 579 3.74 22.83 -8.39
C PHE A 579 4.87 23.86 -8.48
N GLY A 580 6.11 23.46 -8.20
CA GLY A 580 7.29 24.33 -8.27
C GLY A 580 7.25 25.52 -7.30
N GLY A 581 6.58 25.37 -6.16
CA GLY A 581 6.45 26.37 -5.10
C GLY A 581 5.04 26.47 -4.49
N PRO A 582 4.87 27.26 -3.42
CA PRO A 582 3.60 27.41 -2.71
C PRO A 582 2.58 28.28 -3.47
N PRO A 583 1.27 28.23 -3.11
CA PRO A 583 0.21 28.93 -3.83
C PRO A 583 0.26 30.47 -3.77
N TRP A 584 0.99 31.06 -2.82
CA TRP A 584 1.20 32.51 -2.79
C TRP A 584 2.33 32.98 -3.72
N GLU A 585 3.18 32.06 -4.19
CA GLU A 585 4.20 32.33 -5.22
C GLU A 585 3.75 31.90 -6.61
N LYS A 586 2.87 30.89 -6.69
CA LYS A 586 2.33 30.33 -7.94
C LYS A 586 0.80 30.45 -8.06
N PRO A 587 0.18 31.61 -7.76
CA PRO A 587 -1.29 31.71 -7.64
C PRO A 587 -2.03 31.28 -8.92
N ASP A 588 -1.51 31.66 -10.09
CA ASP A 588 -2.14 31.34 -11.38
C ASP A 588 -2.11 29.84 -11.70
N LEU A 589 -1.01 29.16 -11.37
CA LEU A 589 -0.88 27.72 -11.59
C LEU A 589 -1.88 26.95 -10.72
N TYR A 590 -1.95 27.29 -9.43
CA TYR A 590 -2.89 26.67 -8.48
C TYR A 590 -4.33 26.94 -8.88
N ALA A 591 -4.67 28.16 -9.30
CA ALA A 591 -6.01 28.50 -9.77
C ALA A 591 -6.38 27.72 -11.04
N ARG A 592 -5.49 27.67 -12.03
CA ARG A 592 -5.70 26.96 -13.29
C ARG A 592 -5.90 25.47 -13.09
N LEU A 593 -5.15 24.85 -12.18
CA LEU A 593 -5.19 23.41 -11.96
C LEU A 593 -6.22 22.99 -10.89
N SER A 594 -6.99 23.91 -10.30
CA SER A 594 -7.99 23.56 -9.27
C SER A 594 -9.37 23.31 -9.89
N PRO A 595 -9.97 22.11 -9.71
CA PRO A 595 -11.35 21.83 -10.11
C PRO A 595 -12.38 22.85 -9.61
N SER A 596 -12.16 23.47 -8.45
CA SER A 596 -13.02 24.51 -7.88
C SER A 596 -13.30 25.68 -8.82
N PHE A 597 -12.35 26.05 -9.69
CA PHE A 597 -12.50 27.14 -10.67
C PHE A 597 -13.43 26.77 -11.84
N TYR A 598 -13.79 25.51 -11.97
CA TYR A 598 -14.63 24.96 -13.04
C TYR A 598 -16.01 24.50 -12.55
N ALA A 599 -16.41 24.90 -11.34
CA ALA A 599 -17.69 24.50 -10.76
C ALA A 599 -18.90 24.85 -11.65
N LYS A 600 -18.85 25.96 -12.39
CA LYS A 600 -19.94 26.38 -13.29
C LYS A 600 -20.21 25.39 -14.43
N GLN A 601 -19.25 24.54 -14.76
CA GLN A 601 -19.33 23.54 -15.83
C GLN A 601 -19.88 22.20 -15.34
N PHE A 602 -20.07 22.02 -14.03
CA PHE A 602 -20.46 20.72 -13.46
C PHE A 602 -21.88 20.35 -13.87
N ARG A 603 -22.05 19.16 -14.45
CA ARG A 603 -23.37 18.62 -14.87
C ARG A 603 -23.54 17.14 -14.56
N THR A 604 -22.44 16.38 -14.46
CA THR A 604 -22.50 14.93 -14.26
C THR A 604 -22.83 14.57 -12.82
N PRO A 605 -23.83 13.68 -12.60
CA PRO A 605 -24.12 13.16 -11.27
C PRO A 605 -22.88 12.61 -10.55
N THR A 606 -22.63 13.09 -9.33
CA THR A 606 -21.42 12.72 -8.57
C THR A 606 -21.70 12.22 -7.15
N LEU A 607 -21.13 11.07 -6.80
CA LEU A 607 -21.01 10.59 -5.42
C LEU A 607 -19.67 11.05 -4.84
N VAL A 608 -19.71 11.69 -3.68
CA VAL A 608 -18.54 12.14 -2.93
C VAL A 608 -18.39 11.26 -1.69
N ILE A 609 -17.21 10.67 -1.48
CA ILE A 609 -16.94 9.77 -0.35
C ILE A 609 -15.67 10.21 0.38
N HIS A 610 -15.70 10.35 1.72
CA HIS A 610 -14.51 10.78 2.49
C HIS A 610 -14.48 10.20 3.90
N GLY A 611 -13.28 9.96 4.45
CA GLY A 611 -13.06 9.71 5.88
C GLY A 611 -12.71 11.00 6.62
N GLU A 612 -13.32 11.28 7.78
CA GLU A 612 -13.10 12.54 8.49
C GLU A 612 -11.70 12.65 9.14
N GLN A 613 -10.99 11.52 9.28
CA GLN A 613 -9.62 11.48 9.79
C GLN A 613 -8.59 11.55 8.67
N ASP A 614 -8.98 11.84 7.42
CA ASP A 614 -8.02 12.03 6.33
C ASP A 614 -7.29 13.37 6.48
N PHE A 615 -5.98 13.33 6.76
CA PHE A 615 -5.10 14.50 6.76
C PHE A 615 -4.23 14.59 5.50
N ARG A 616 -4.23 13.54 4.66
CA ARG A 616 -3.53 13.53 3.37
C ARG A 616 -4.26 14.40 2.36
N VAL A 617 -5.55 14.12 2.18
CA VAL A 617 -6.52 14.98 1.49
C VAL A 617 -7.60 15.35 2.50
N PRO A 618 -7.49 16.49 3.18
CA PRO A 618 -8.44 16.88 4.22
C PRO A 618 -9.89 16.82 3.77
N TYR A 619 -10.78 16.27 4.62
CA TYR A 619 -12.20 16.05 4.28
C TYR A 619 -12.96 17.33 3.88
N GLY A 620 -12.44 18.50 4.26
CA GLY A 620 -12.91 19.79 3.77
C GLY A 620 -12.96 19.87 2.24
N GLN A 621 -12.07 19.18 1.53
CA GLN A 621 -12.09 19.06 0.06
C GLN A 621 -13.38 18.42 -0.46
N ALA A 622 -13.87 17.36 0.17
CA ALA A 622 -15.15 16.73 -0.17
C ALA A 622 -16.34 17.65 0.15
N LEU A 623 -16.31 18.36 1.28
CA LEU A 623 -17.36 19.30 1.63
C LEU A 623 -17.47 20.44 0.61
N GLN A 624 -16.33 21.04 0.23
CA GLN A 624 -16.26 22.10 -0.77
C GLN A 624 -16.84 21.63 -2.12
N LEU A 625 -16.45 20.43 -2.58
CA LEU A 625 -16.98 19.82 -3.80
C LEU A 625 -18.49 19.58 -3.70
N PHE A 626 -18.96 18.98 -2.61
CA PHE A 626 -20.38 18.66 -2.43
C PHE A 626 -21.24 19.93 -2.39
N THR A 627 -20.78 20.99 -1.70
CA THR A 627 -21.45 22.30 -1.72
C THR A 627 -21.51 22.87 -3.13
N ALA A 628 -20.41 22.81 -3.89
CA ALA A 628 -20.41 23.29 -5.28
C ALA A 628 -21.42 22.51 -6.13
N LEU A 629 -21.44 21.17 -6.06
CA LEU A 629 -22.39 20.32 -6.78
C LEU A 629 -23.84 20.66 -6.45
N GLN A 630 -24.16 20.81 -5.16
CA GLN A 630 -25.51 21.15 -4.69
C GLN A 630 -25.96 22.54 -5.19
N LEU A 631 -25.09 23.55 -5.13
CA LEU A 631 -25.41 24.89 -5.62
C LEU A 631 -25.55 24.95 -7.14
N GLN A 632 -24.84 24.10 -7.88
CA GLN A 632 -25.02 23.92 -9.33
C GLN A 632 -26.23 23.05 -9.69
N LYS A 633 -26.98 22.54 -8.68
CA LYS A 633 -28.11 21.62 -8.85
C LYS A 633 -27.73 20.35 -9.60
N VAL A 634 -26.49 19.89 -9.44
CA VAL A 634 -26.03 18.61 -9.96
C VAL A 634 -26.47 17.51 -8.99
N PRO A 635 -27.15 16.44 -9.48
CA PRO A 635 -27.49 15.32 -8.62
C PRO A 635 -26.25 14.77 -7.93
N SER A 636 -26.25 14.78 -6.61
CA SER A 636 -25.07 14.40 -5.83
C SER A 636 -25.43 13.77 -4.50
N LYS A 637 -24.53 12.93 -4.00
CA LYS A 637 -24.63 12.26 -2.69
C LYS A 637 -23.29 12.39 -1.97
N LEU A 638 -23.33 12.58 -0.65
CA LEU A 638 -22.16 12.63 0.21
C LEU A 638 -22.19 11.44 1.19
N LEU A 639 -21.10 10.68 1.26
CA LEU A 639 -20.89 9.59 2.22
C LEU A 639 -19.65 9.89 3.06
N LEU A 640 -19.83 10.09 4.37
CA LEU A 640 -18.75 10.37 5.31
C LEU A 640 -18.55 9.22 6.30
N PHE A 641 -17.29 8.94 6.61
CA PHE A 641 -16.89 7.97 7.63
C PHE A 641 -16.13 8.70 8.76
N PRO A 642 -16.79 8.99 9.90
CA PRO A 642 -16.17 9.76 10.99
C PRO A 642 -14.94 9.10 11.63
N ASP A 643 -14.83 7.79 11.49
CA ASP A 643 -13.84 6.95 12.16
C ASP A 643 -12.87 6.25 11.20
N GLU A 644 -12.72 6.80 9.99
CA GLU A 644 -11.79 6.35 8.94
C GLU A 644 -10.94 7.51 8.44
N GLY A 645 -9.78 7.19 7.86
CA GLY A 645 -8.85 8.15 7.28
C GLY A 645 -8.95 8.25 5.76
N HIS A 646 -7.80 8.43 5.10
CA HIS A 646 -7.69 8.50 3.64
C HIS A 646 -8.26 7.26 2.92
N TRP A 647 -8.18 6.10 3.57
CA TRP A 647 -8.77 4.85 3.10
C TRP A 647 -9.88 4.38 4.05
N ILE A 648 -10.89 3.71 3.50
CA ILE A 648 -11.97 3.10 4.27
C ILE A 648 -11.64 1.62 4.49
N LEU A 649 -11.23 1.27 5.70
CA LEU A 649 -10.56 -0.01 5.96
C LEU A 649 -11.33 -0.93 6.93
N LYS A 650 -12.25 -0.42 7.76
CA LYS A 650 -13.04 -1.26 8.65
C LYS A 650 -13.99 -2.14 7.82
N PRO A 651 -14.15 -3.43 8.16
CA PRO A 651 -14.96 -4.36 7.37
C PRO A 651 -16.35 -3.86 7.00
N GLN A 652 -17.12 -3.37 7.97
CA GLN A 652 -18.49 -2.87 7.76
C GLN A 652 -18.50 -1.59 6.91
N ASN A 653 -17.55 -0.69 7.16
CA ASN A 653 -17.43 0.55 6.40
C ASN A 653 -17.04 0.26 4.94
N SER A 654 -16.14 -0.69 4.69
CA SER A 654 -15.77 -1.13 3.34
C SER A 654 -16.96 -1.75 2.61
N LEU A 655 -17.80 -2.54 3.30
CA LEU A 655 -19.01 -3.09 2.70
C LEU A 655 -19.99 -1.98 2.29
N LEU A 656 -20.24 -1.00 3.17
CA LEU A 656 -21.09 0.16 2.86
C LEU A 656 -20.50 0.99 1.70
N TRP A 657 -19.19 1.16 1.66
CA TRP A 657 -18.47 1.86 0.60
C TRP A 657 -18.74 1.24 -0.77
N TYR A 658 -18.50 -0.07 -0.94
CA TYR A 658 -18.75 -0.76 -2.22
C TYR A 658 -20.22 -0.75 -2.60
N ARG A 659 -21.11 -0.95 -1.62
CA ARG A 659 -22.56 -0.94 -1.86
C ARG A 659 -23.02 0.42 -2.39
N THR A 660 -22.65 1.50 -1.71
CA THR A 660 -23.07 2.86 -2.10
C THR A 660 -22.48 3.25 -3.45
N PHE A 661 -21.22 2.85 -3.71
CA PHE A 661 -20.56 3.04 -4.99
C PHE A 661 -21.36 2.36 -6.12
N LEU A 662 -21.61 1.05 -5.99
CA LEU A 662 -22.27 0.25 -7.02
C LEU A 662 -23.71 0.71 -7.25
N GLU A 663 -24.46 0.96 -6.17
CA GLU A 663 -25.82 1.52 -6.26
C GLU A 663 -25.82 2.85 -7.03
N TRP A 664 -24.87 3.75 -6.75
CA TRP A 664 -24.77 5.04 -7.43
C TRP A 664 -24.49 4.90 -8.92
N ILE A 665 -23.45 4.16 -9.31
CA ILE A 665 -23.11 4.03 -10.74
C ILE A 665 -24.22 3.29 -11.49
N ASN A 666 -24.82 2.25 -10.90
CA ASN A 666 -25.92 1.49 -11.51
C ASN A 666 -27.15 2.36 -11.74
N GLU A 667 -27.48 3.26 -10.81
CA GLU A 667 -28.60 4.18 -10.96
C GLU A 667 -28.40 5.08 -12.18
N TRP A 668 -27.24 5.73 -12.30
CA TRP A 668 -27.03 6.79 -13.27
C TRP A 668 -26.65 6.30 -14.66
N VAL A 669 -25.93 5.18 -14.79
CA VAL A 669 -25.62 4.63 -16.12
C VAL A 669 -26.84 4.02 -16.80
N ASN A 670 -27.90 3.67 -16.05
CA ASN A 670 -29.12 3.08 -16.62
C ASN A 670 -30.28 4.08 -16.77
N LYS A 671 -30.13 5.33 -16.32
CA LYS A 671 -31.15 6.39 -16.51
C LYS A 671 -31.12 6.95 -17.94
N PRO A 672 -32.28 7.37 -18.50
CA PRO A 672 -32.33 8.14 -19.75
C PRO A 672 -31.54 9.45 -19.62
N TRP A 673 -30.82 9.84 -20.67
CA TRP A 673 -30.02 11.08 -20.70
C TRP A 673 -30.21 11.87 -22.01
N PRO A 674 -30.29 13.22 -21.99
CA PRO A 674 -30.24 14.09 -20.80
C PRO A 674 -31.44 13.84 -19.86
N PRO A 675 -31.34 14.17 -18.56
CA PRO A 675 -32.45 13.96 -17.63
C PRO A 675 -33.69 14.61 -18.22
N ALA A 676 -34.82 13.88 -18.25
CA ALA A 676 -36.08 14.47 -18.66
C ALA A 676 -36.28 15.76 -17.85
N SER A 677 -36.46 16.89 -18.53
CA SER A 677 -36.65 18.17 -17.86
C SER A 677 -37.93 18.09 -17.02
N GLU A 678 -37.79 17.83 -15.72
CA GLU A 678 -38.89 17.99 -14.78
C GLU A 678 -39.21 19.48 -14.67
N GLY A 679 -40.23 19.92 -15.41
CA GLY A 679 -41.04 21.08 -15.04
C GLY A 679 -40.59 22.47 -15.51
N ALA A 680 -40.39 22.67 -16.82
CA ALA A 680 -40.70 23.97 -17.44
C ALA A 680 -42.16 23.99 -17.91
N SER A 681 -43.09 23.82 -16.97
CA SER A 681 -44.53 23.87 -17.22
C SER A 681 -45.22 24.61 -16.07
N GLN A 682 -45.02 25.92 -16.03
CA GLN A 682 -46.00 26.90 -15.59
C GLN A 682 -45.64 28.22 -16.27
N ALA A 683 -45.72 28.20 -17.60
CA ALA A 683 -45.92 29.42 -18.35
C ALA A 683 -47.32 29.95 -18.04
N ALA A 684 -47.36 31.20 -17.64
CA ALA A 684 -48.55 32.00 -17.43
C ALA A 684 -49.59 31.78 -18.54
N LYS A 685 -50.85 31.72 -18.13
CA LYS A 685 -52.00 32.05 -18.98
C LYS A 685 -52.72 33.25 -18.37
N PRO A 686 -53.31 34.09 -19.23
CA PRO A 686 -53.30 35.55 -19.11
C PRO A 686 -54.08 36.13 -17.93
#